data_AF-A0A1S2P4F3-F1
#
_entry.id   AF-A0A1S2P4F3-F1
#
_cell.length_a   1.000
_cell.length_b   1.000
_cell.length_c   1.000
_cell.angle_alpha   90.00
_cell.angle_beta   90.00
_cell.angle_gamma   90.00
#
_symmetry.space_group_name_H-M   'P 1'
#
loop_
_entity.id
_entity.type
_entity.pdbx_description
1 polymer ?
#
loop_
_entity_poly.entity_id
_entity_poly.type
_entity_poly.pdbx_seq_one_letter_code
_entity_poly.pdbx_strand_id
1 'polypeptide(L)'
;MASEAGANPAVRTTPAGAQSDVADPRTTLLPVPQNWEPAGGELTLANTTRVVIDPATAGRWTVVPGMTTESDPIVSTRPLREVARYAARDIEARTGVRLPLTQANSANDNGIQVALDAALAPEVGPEGYRLEIGRTVRLTAPTASGIYYGSRSLIQLLVGSADQRTLPTGVLTDRADTTVRMNTIDVSREYWKPRAVADVIRQMGYLKQNYLVLHFDDAEGFRLNSPKYPGLAEPGFSYNRADIESLDRIARENNVTLVPGFELPAHVSPKSAYFHIGMADGPREVEPGFGERDTGATPQNTCQGYSYSHLTDDFTFNLMNPKALKVSQEMLDEFLPWFSSPWVHLGGDETPPNMNRCPALRDYVANSNGKYATTADVEMEFINEVNDQVRAKGRTSVVYNGSEGSAHNIPLDTNVIVMDWTGSGTAAHLKPYDKIVADSSFLYLVPARSGRPNQQRIAQTWTTPTDPKILGWGMHVWGDDLGWAEGQWLESLSIMPRGRVADRQWNTRPRTQTEYAAYEATMQTIGTAPGYTGVQQPNTTTNARPIHQYVMDPEFPRGTYDAHTSNNRRGIIDRCDLSGMTPLFVSTRSATDPDKGQVKVIDSGGYWLGASNLTGPWSVTGTAKVSGTVTLLGQVDSTNRVTLSPTDVTVRWNGVTQSFGRGLGSEQWADFALTSDGSTVTLYLDGERVGSVTSELTLPRSRMLYGATGTTLAALDIYAQRLTADQASSVRTQRPEAVCATYPEAPTLPAPRPAGPPTRS
;
A
#
# COMPACT_ATOMS: atom_id res chain seq x y z
N MET A 1 -25.73 -60.71 -13.98
CA MET A 1 -24.68 -61.39 -14.77
C MET A 1 -24.98 -61.09 -16.23
N ALA A 2 -24.47 -60.01 -16.80
CA ALA A 2 -23.11 -59.72 -17.24
C ALA A 2 -23.03 -59.83 -18.77
N SER A 3 -23.01 -58.69 -19.46
CA SER A 3 -21.93 -58.24 -20.37
C SER A 3 -22.50 -57.27 -21.41
N GLU A 4 -22.11 -56.01 -21.39
CA GLU A 4 -22.02 -55.21 -22.61
C GLU A 4 -20.77 -54.35 -22.57
N ALA A 5 -19.94 -54.56 -23.58
CA ALA A 5 -18.74 -53.81 -23.88
C ALA A 5 -19.07 -52.74 -24.93
N GLY A 6 -18.44 -51.57 -24.78
CA GLY A 6 -18.08 -50.69 -25.89
C GLY A 6 -19.13 -49.69 -26.36
N ALA A 7 -19.05 -48.45 -25.84
CA ALA A 7 -19.48 -47.27 -26.58
C ALA A 7 -18.62 -46.05 -26.17
N ASN A 8 -17.95 -45.48 -27.17
CA ASN A 8 -17.25 -44.19 -27.11
C ASN A 8 -18.20 -43.09 -26.58
N PRO A 9 -17.76 -42.15 -25.74
CA PRO A 9 -18.58 -40.98 -25.42
C PRO A 9 -18.67 -40.08 -26.66
N ALA A 10 -19.88 -39.98 -27.21
CA ALA A 10 -20.20 -39.11 -28.33
C ALA A 10 -20.06 -37.63 -27.92
N VAL A 11 -19.22 -36.89 -28.66
CA VAL A 11 -19.23 -35.42 -28.67
C VAL A 11 -20.57 -34.97 -29.26
N ARG A 12 -21.38 -34.26 -28.48
CA ARG A 12 -22.50 -33.50 -29.03
C ARG A 12 -21.92 -32.24 -29.69
N THR A 13 -21.67 -32.29 -30.99
CA THR A 13 -21.48 -31.09 -31.81
C THR A 13 -22.86 -30.55 -32.20
N THR A 14 -23.21 -29.38 -31.70
CA THR A 14 -24.36 -28.60 -32.19
C THR A 14 -24.08 -28.16 -33.64
N PRO A 15 -25.04 -28.20 -34.56
CA PRO A 15 -24.84 -27.75 -35.94
C PRO A 15 -24.45 -26.27 -35.99
N ALA A 16 -23.51 -25.93 -36.88
CA ALA A 16 -23.15 -24.56 -37.21
C ALA A 16 -24.36 -23.82 -37.78
N GLY A 17 -25.03 -23.02 -36.94
CA GLY A 17 -26.26 -22.34 -37.34
C GLY A 17 -27.11 -21.81 -36.19
N ALA A 18 -26.47 -21.27 -35.16
CA ALA A 18 -27.08 -20.34 -34.21
C ALA A 18 -25.92 -19.68 -33.45
N GLN A 19 -25.71 -18.37 -33.63
CA GLN A 19 -24.97 -17.59 -32.63
C GLN A 19 -25.83 -17.64 -31.36
N SER A 20 -25.60 -18.64 -30.53
CA SER A 20 -26.05 -18.62 -29.14
C SER A 20 -25.46 -17.37 -28.49
N ASP A 21 -26.27 -16.65 -27.72
CA ASP A 21 -25.88 -15.59 -26.77
C ASP A 21 -24.95 -16.15 -25.66
N VAL A 22 -23.82 -16.75 -26.05
CA VAL A 22 -22.77 -17.17 -25.13
C VAL A 22 -22.07 -15.89 -24.71
N ALA A 23 -22.20 -15.55 -23.42
CA ALA A 23 -21.56 -14.39 -22.84
C ALA A 23 -20.06 -14.38 -23.21
N ASP A 24 -19.58 -13.24 -23.70
CA ASP A 24 -18.18 -13.07 -24.07
C ASP A 24 -17.28 -13.33 -22.84
N PRO A 25 -16.44 -14.38 -22.85
CA PRO A 25 -15.69 -14.77 -21.67
C PRO A 25 -14.66 -13.72 -21.24
N ARG A 26 -14.32 -12.77 -22.12
CA ARG A 26 -13.47 -11.62 -21.77
C ARG A 26 -14.08 -10.74 -20.66
N THR A 27 -15.40 -10.80 -20.48
CA THR A 27 -16.09 -10.09 -19.38
C THR A 27 -15.81 -10.68 -17.99
N THR A 28 -15.13 -11.83 -17.93
CA THR A 28 -14.69 -12.47 -16.68
C THR A 28 -13.18 -12.36 -16.45
N LEU A 29 -12.49 -11.54 -17.26
CA LEU A 29 -11.04 -11.39 -17.22
C LEU A 29 -10.64 -9.96 -16.86
N LEU A 30 -9.62 -9.84 -16.01
CA LEU A 30 -8.97 -8.58 -15.71
C LEU A 30 -7.45 -8.79 -15.53
N PRO A 31 -6.61 -8.05 -16.27
CA PRO A 31 -6.93 -7.13 -17.37
C PRO A 31 -7.74 -7.77 -18.50
N VAL A 32 -8.60 -6.99 -19.15
CA VAL A 32 -9.41 -7.47 -20.28
C VAL A 32 -8.47 -7.72 -21.47
N PRO A 33 -8.41 -8.96 -21.99
CA PRO A 33 -7.46 -9.31 -23.03
C PRO A 33 -7.79 -8.66 -24.36
N GLN A 34 -6.76 -8.55 -25.21
CA GLN A 34 -6.89 -7.90 -26.51
C GLN A 34 -7.64 -8.76 -27.54
N ASN A 35 -7.39 -10.07 -27.58
CA ASN A 35 -7.98 -10.98 -28.56
C ASN A 35 -8.65 -12.21 -27.90
N TRP A 36 -9.81 -12.61 -28.42
CA TRP A 36 -10.46 -13.88 -28.10
C TRP A 36 -11.16 -14.41 -29.36
N GLU A 37 -10.77 -15.60 -29.80
CA GLU A 37 -11.36 -16.29 -30.94
C GLU A 37 -12.24 -17.45 -30.44
N PRO A 38 -13.57 -17.32 -30.45
CA PRO A 38 -14.46 -18.35 -29.91
C PRO A 38 -14.48 -19.59 -30.82
N ALA A 39 -14.44 -20.79 -30.22
CA ALA A 39 -14.57 -22.06 -30.94
C ALA A 39 -15.98 -22.70 -30.83
N GLY A 40 -16.82 -22.19 -29.91
CA GLY A 40 -18.18 -22.68 -29.69
C GLY A 40 -18.22 -24.00 -28.92
N GLY A 41 -18.45 -23.91 -27.60
CA GLY A 41 -18.50 -25.06 -26.70
C GLY A 41 -17.72 -24.82 -25.40
N GLU A 42 -17.67 -25.84 -24.55
CA GLU A 42 -17.05 -25.78 -23.23
C GLU A 42 -16.19 -27.01 -22.93
N LEU A 43 -15.20 -26.86 -22.06
CA LEU A 43 -14.35 -27.91 -21.52
C LEU A 43 -14.46 -27.91 -19.99
N THR A 44 -14.97 -29.00 -19.40
CA THR A 44 -14.99 -29.18 -17.95
C THR A 44 -13.77 -29.97 -17.47
N LEU A 45 -13.03 -29.43 -16.51
CA LEU A 45 -11.88 -30.11 -15.92
C LEU A 45 -12.34 -31.34 -15.10
N ALA A 46 -11.86 -32.52 -15.48
CA ALA A 46 -12.08 -33.76 -14.72
C ALA A 46 -11.09 -33.85 -13.54
N ASN A 47 -11.42 -34.67 -12.52
CA ASN A 47 -10.50 -34.96 -11.41
C ASN A 47 -9.21 -35.70 -11.87
N THR A 48 -9.23 -36.26 -13.08
CA THR A 48 -8.08 -36.89 -13.73
C THR A 48 -7.21 -35.91 -14.52
N THR A 49 -7.62 -34.64 -14.64
CA THR A 49 -6.83 -33.61 -15.33
C THR A 49 -5.48 -33.42 -14.64
N ARG A 50 -4.43 -33.21 -15.44
CA ARG A 50 -3.05 -32.96 -15.00
C ARG A 50 -2.50 -31.69 -15.63
N VAL A 51 -1.53 -31.05 -14.99
CA VAL A 51 -0.67 -30.08 -15.67
C VAL A 51 0.50 -30.84 -16.27
N VAL A 52 0.60 -30.83 -17.60
CA VAL A 52 1.62 -31.56 -18.36
C VAL A 52 2.67 -30.55 -18.84
N ILE A 53 3.89 -30.67 -18.35
CA ILE A 53 4.98 -29.74 -18.71
C ILE A 53 5.84 -30.38 -19.79
N ASP A 54 6.14 -29.63 -20.86
CA ASP A 54 7.08 -30.04 -21.89
C ASP A 54 8.49 -30.25 -21.28
N PRO A 55 9.04 -31.48 -21.34
CA PRO A 55 10.37 -31.79 -20.82
C PRO A 55 11.49 -30.94 -21.45
N ALA A 56 11.36 -30.54 -22.72
CA ALA A 56 12.37 -29.75 -23.43
C ALA A 56 12.54 -28.35 -22.85
N THR A 57 11.47 -27.79 -22.26
CA THR A 57 11.44 -26.43 -21.72
C THR A 57 11.27 -26.37 -20.21
N ALA A 58 10.99 -27.49 -19.53
CA ALA A 58 10.75 -27.56 -18.08
C ALA A 58 11.89 -26.93 -17.23
N GLY A 59 13.13 -27.05 -17.72
CA GLY A 59 14.34 -26.50 -17.09
C GLY A 59 14.59 -25.01 -17.33
N ARG A 60 13.89 -24.41 -18.29
CA ARG A 60 14.20 -23.09 -18.86
C ARG A 60 13.22 -22.03 -18.38
N TRP A 61 13.65 -20.77 -18.36
CA TRP A 61 12.79 -19.61 -18.12
C TRP A 61 12.49 -18.82 -19.41
N THR A 62 13.30 -18.99 -20.45
CA THR A 62 13.10 -18.41 -21.78
C THR A 62 13.57 -19.37 -22.86
N VAL A 63 12.99 -19.23 -24.05
CA VAL A 63 13.49 -19.81 -25.30
C VAL A 63 13.81 -18.74 -26.35
N VAL A 64 13.72 -17.46 -25.98
CA VAL A 64 14.07 -16.33 -26.83
C VAL A 64 15.59 -16.26 -26.98
N PRO A 65 16.16 -16.41 -28.20
CA PRO A 65 17.59 -16.34 -28.40
C PRO A 65 18.18 -14.99 -27.94
N GLY A 66 19.28 -15.03 -27.18
CA GLY A 66 20.00 -13.84 -26.74
C GLY A 66 19.37 -13.07 -25.57
N MET A 67 18.19 -13.48 -25.07
CA MET A 67 17.57 -12.88 -23.90
C MET A 67 18.38 -13.18 -22.63
N THR A 68 18.74 -12.13 -21.90
CA THR A 68 19.51 -12.20 -20.64
C THR A 68 18.80 -11.45 -19.53
N THR A 69 19.23 -11.63 -18.29
CA THR A 69 18.76 -10.83 -17.15
C THR A 69 19.13 -9.36 -17.24
N GLU A 70 20.18 -9.04 -17.99
CA GLU A 70 20.65 -7.66 -18.18
C GLU A 70 19.84 -6.94 -19.26
N SER A 71 19.49 -7.65 -20.35
CA SER A 71 18.68 -7.09 -21.44
C SER A 71 17.20 -6.96 -21.07
N ASP A 72 16.69 -7.83 -20.21
CA ASP A 72 15.27 -7.93 -19.88
C ASP A 72 15.05 -8.14 -18.37
N PRO A 73 15.42 -7.16 -17.52
CA PRO A 73 15.36 -7.27 -16.05
C PRO A 73 13.93 -7.45 -15.51
N ILE A 74 12.93 -7.28 -16.38
CA ILE A 74 11.49 -7.34 -16.09
C ILE A 74 10.99 -8.79 -16.11
N VAL A 75 11.69 -9.69 -16.79
CA VAL A 75 11.26 -11.08 -16.99
C VAL A 75 11.75 -11.96 -15.85
N SER A 76 10.86 -12.79 -15.31
CA SER A 76 11.21 -13.76 -14.28
C SER A 76 12.14 -14.84 -14.84
N THR A 77 13.25 -15.08 -14.15
CA THR A 77 14.21 -16.15 -14.48
C THR A 77 13.85 -17.51 -13.87
N ARG A 78 12.64 -17.65 -13.33
CA ARG A 78 12.20 -18.91 -12.73
C ARG A 78 12.02 -19.98 -13.80
N PRO A 79 12.50 -21.22 -13.56
CA PRO A 79 12.25 -22.32 -14.50
C PRO A 79 10.76 -22.58 -14.70
N LEU A 80 10.36 -22.96 -15.91
CA LEU A 80 8.99 -23.28 -16.28
C LEU A 80 8.31 -24.25 -15.31
N ARG A 81 9.04 -25.30 -14.89
CA ARG A 81 8.53 -26.30 -13.94
C ARG A 81 8.06 -25.72 -12.61
N GLU A 82 8.72 -24.64 -12.17
CA GLU A 82 8.40 -23.97 -10.92
C GLU A 82 7.15 -23.10 -11.10
N VAL A 83 7.08 -22.34 -12.18
CA VAL A 83 5.90 -21.52 -12.53
C VAL A 83 4.66 -22.38 -12.70
N ALA A 84 4.75 -23.50 -13.43
CA ALA A 84 3.64 -24.45 -13.59
C ALA A 84 3.20 -25.07 -12.25
N ARG A 85 4.12 -25.30 -11.32
CA ARG A 85 3.79 -25.82 -9.97
C ARG A 85 2.98 -24.81 -9.17
N TYR A 86 3.39 -23.55 -9.17
CA TYR A 86 2.63 -22.50 -8.49
C TYR A 86 1.28 -22.25 -9.18
N ALA A 87 1.21 -22.30 -10.50
CA ALA A 87 -0.07 -22.21 -11.21
C ALA A 87 -1.05 -23.31 -10.79
N ALA A 88 -0.59 -24.56 -10.68
CA ALA A 88 -1.43 -25.67 -10.20
C ALA A 88 -1.90 -25.47 -8.74
N ARG A 89 -0.99 -25.05 -7.85
CA ARG A 89 -1.31 -24.71 -6.45
C ARG A 89 -2.38 -23.61 -6.39
N ASP A 90 -2.21 -22.57 -7.20
CA ASP A 90 -3.10 -21.40 -7.21
C ASP A 90 -4.48 -21.73 -7.78
N ILE A 91 -4.56 -22.59 -8.81
CA ILE A 91 -5.83 -23.13 -9.31
C ILE A 91 -6.53 -23.93 -8.21
N GLU A 92 -5.83 -24.84 -7.53
CA GLU A 92 -6.40 -25.63 -6.42
C GLU A 92 -6.89 -24.72 -5.29
N ALA A 93 -6.13 -23.69 -4.92
CA ALA A 93 -6.51 -22.74 -3.87
C ALA A 93 -7.75 -21.91 -4.23
N ARG A 94 -8.04 -21.67 -5.50
CA ARG A 94 -9.20 -20.87 -5.95
C ARG A 94 -10.42 -21.69 -6.34
N THR A 95 -10.23 -22.93 -6.79
CA THR A 95 -11.30 -23.75 -7.40
C THR A 95 -11.54 -25.06 -6.66
N GLY A 96 -10.65 -25.46 -5.75
CA GLY A 96 -10.63 -26.79 -5.14
C GLY A 96 -10.24 -27.92 -6.10
N VAL A 97 -9.90 -27.62 -7.36
CA VAL A 97 -9.48 -28.61 -8.36
C VAL A 97 -7.99 -28.90 -8.22
N ARG A 98 -7.67 -30.09 -7.70
CA ARG A 98 -6.28 -30.55 -7.61
C ARG A 98 -5.76 -30.99 -8.97
N LEU A 99 -4.66 -30.38 -9.42
CA LEU A 99 -4.01 -30.67 -10.71
C LEU A 99 -2.57 -31.16 -10.50
N PRO A 100 -2.33 -32.48 -10.37
CA PRO A 100 -0.97 -32.99 -10.27
C PRO A 100 -0.13 -32.63 -11.50
N LEU A 101 1.15 -32.34 -11.26
CA LEU A 101 2.13 -32.08 -12.32
C LEU A 101 2.67 -33.41 -12.87
N THR A 102 2.73 -33.54 -14.19
CA THR A 102 3.39 -34.64 -14.89
C THR A 102 4.31 -34.11 -15.99
N GLN A 103 5.29 -34.92 -16.38
CA GLN A 103 6.11 -34.70 -17.58
C GLN A 103 5.77 -35.82 -18.56
N ALA A 104 5.30 -35.47 -19.75
CA ALA A 104 4.98 -36.43 -20.80
C ALA A 104 5.28 -35.84 -22.18
N ASN A 105 5.70 -36.69 -23.12
CA ASN A 105 6.08 -36.30 -24.48
C ASN A 105 4.90 -36.24 -25.46
N SER A 106 3.67 -36.58 -25.04
CA SER A 106 2.53 -36.72 -25.97
C SER A 106 1.32 -35.87 -25.61
N ALA A 107 0.76 -35.22 -26.62
CA ALA A 107 -0.45 -34.40 -26.58
C ALA A 107 -1.77 -35.16 -26.31
N ASN A 108 -1.69 -36.47 -26.01
CA ASN A 108 -2.85 -37.37 -25.88
C ASN A 108 -3.34 -37.56 -24.42
N ASP A 109 -2.67 -36.95 -23.44
CA ASP A 109 -3.12 -36.99 -22.05
C ASP A 109 -4.20 -35.92 -21.79
N ASN A 110 -5.28 -36.29 -21.12
CA ASN A 110 -6.30 -35.38 -20.59
C ASN A 110 -5.63 -34.37 -19.62
N GLY A 111 -5.27 -33.19 -20.10
CA GLY A 111 -4.48 -32.24 -19.30
C GLY A 111 -4.35 -30.83 -19.85
N ILE A 112 -3.77 -29.97 -19.02
CA ILE A 112 -3.33 -28.61 -19.32
C ILE A 112 -1.86 -28.68 -19.71
N GLN A 113 -1.58 -28.55 -20.99
CA GLN A 113 -0.23 -28.58 -21.55
C GLN A 113 0.44 -27.22 -21.40
N VAL A 114 1.67 -27.19 -20.90
CA VAL A 114 2.43 -25.97 -20.64
C VAL A 114 3.82 -26.09 -21.27
N ALA A 115 4.16 -25.16 -22.17
CA ALA A 115 5.44 -25.17 -22.88
C ALA A 115 5.94 -23.76 -23.22
N LEU A 116 7.26 -23.61 -23.41
CA LEU A 116 7.81 -22.37 -23.96
C LEU A 116 7.91 -22.45 -25.50
N ASP A 117 7.57 -21.36 -26.18
CA ASP A 117 7.54 -21.29 -27.65
C ASP A 117 8.17 -19.98 -28.16
N ALA A 118 9.33 -20.10 -28.80
CA ALA A 118 10.07 -18.96 -29.34
C ALA A 118 9.35 -18.32 -30.55
N ALA A 119 8.51 -19.08 -31.26
CA ALA A 119 7.81 -18.57 -32.43
C ALA A 119 6.76 -17.51 -32.06
N LEU A 120 6.30 -17.48 -30.81
CA LEU A 120 5.38 -16.46 -30.31
C LEU A 120 6.07 -15.12 -30.00
N ALA A 121 7.39 -15.07 -29.87
CA ALA A 121 8.10 -13.86 -29.42
C ALA A 121 7.82 -12.61 -30.29
N PRO A 122 7.77 -12.69 -31.63
CA PRO A 122 7.46 -11.54 -32.47
C PRO A 122 6.02 -11.02 -32.32
N GLU A 123 5.08 -11.88 -31.90
CA GLU A 123 3.66 -11.55 -31.79
C GLU A 123 3.32 -11.01 -30.40
N VAL A 124 3.78 -11.70 -29.35
CA VAL A 124 3.32 -11.45 -27.97
C VAL A 124 4.40 -10.85 -27.06
N GLY A 125 5.65 -10.78 -27.52
CA GLY A 125 6.77 -10.27 -26.73
C GLY A 125 7.11 -11.14 -25.52
N PRO A 126 7.93 -10.64 -24.58
CA PRO A 126 8.46 -11.43 -23.47
C PRO A 126 7.41 -11.83 -22.43
N GLU A 127 6.39 -11.01 -22.19
CA GLU A 127 5.36 -11.24 -21.15
C GLU A 127 4.03 -11.76 -21.70
N GLY A 128 3.85 -11.77 -23.03
CA GLY A 128 2.61 -12.25 -23.62
C GLY A 128 2.54 -13.78 -23.72
N TYR A 129 1.35 -14.28 -24.01
CA TYR A 129 1.05 -15.70 -24.03
C TYR A 129 -0.08 -16.04 -25.02
N ARG A 130 -0.19 -17.33 -25.31
CA ARG A 130 -1.30 -17.93 -26.06
C ARG A 130 -1.90 -19.07 -25.24
N LEU A 131 -3.21 -19.00 -25.01
CA LEU A 131 -4.02 -19.98 -24.29
C LEU A 131 -5.09 -20.54 -25.23
N GLU A 132 -4.99 -21.82 -25.56
CA GLU A 132 -5.89 -22.54 -26.45
C GLU A 132 -6.73 -23.51 -25.63
N ILE A 133 -8.06 -23.39 -25.72
CA ILE A 133 -9.01 -24.22 -24.99
C ILE A 133 -9.87 -24.95 -26.02
N GLY A 134 -9.66 -26.25 -26.16
CA GLY A 134 -10.46 -27.13 -27.02
C GLY A 134 -10.80 -28.40 -26.27
N ARG A 135 -10.46 -29.57 -26.84
CA ARG A 135 -10.53 -30.86 -26.12
C ARG A 135 -9.51 -30.96 -24.97
N THR A 136 -8.43 -30.20 -25.07
CA THR A 136 -7.38 -30.02 -24.06
C THR A 136 -7.10 -28.52 -23.92
N VAL A 137 -6.37 -28.15 -22.87
CA VAL A 137 -5.86 -26.78 -22.70
C VAL A 137 -4.39 -26.76 -23.09
N ARG A 138 -3.97 -25.78 -23.92
CA ARG A 138 -2.55 -25.52 -24.23
C ARG A 138 -2.21 -24.09 -23.87
N LEU A 139 -1.24 -23.91 -22.98
CA LEU A 139 -0.72 -22.61 -22.57
C LEU A 139 0.75 -22.50 -23.00
N THR A 140 1.04 -21.57 -23.90
CA THR A 140 2.38 -21.34 -24.44
C THR A 140 2.79 -19.89 -24.40
N ALA A 141 4.08 -19.63 -24.20
CA ALA A 141 4.65 -18.29 -24.21
C ALA A 141 6.16 -18.33 -24.51
N PRO A 142 6.79 -17.22 -24.94
CA PRO A 142 8.24 -17.17 -25.15
C PRO A 142 9.06 -17.30 -23.86
N THR A 143 8.48 -16.90 -22.72
CA THR A 143 9.11 -16.92 -21.41
C THR A 143 8.18 -17.48 -20.34
N ALA A 144 8.75 -17.87 -19.21
CA ALA A 144 8.01 -18.30 -18.04
C ALA A 144 7.14 -17.17 -17.44
N SER A 145 7.46 -15.89 -17.70
CA SER A 145 6.58 -14.77 -17.32
C SER A 145 5.26 -14.80 -18.08
N GLY A 146 5.29 -15.06 -19.39
CA GLY A 146 4.06 -15.20 -20.18
C GLY A 146 3.22 -16.39 -19.71
N ILE A 147 3.86 -17.51 -19.35
CA ILE A 147 3.17 -18.65 -18.75
C ILE A 147 2.51 -18.27 -17.42
N TYR A 148 3.19 -17.51 -16.56
CA TYR A 148 2.60 -17.03 -15.31
C TYR A 148 1.33 -16.21 -15.58
N TYR A 149 1.39 -15.22 -16.48
CA TYR A 149 0.24 -14.36 -16.80
C TYR A 149 -0.90 -15.10 -17.49
N GLY A 150 -0.60 -16.03 -18.39
CA GLY A 150 -1.62 -16.88 -19.00
C GLY A 150 -2.29 -17.81 -17.98
N SER A 151 -1.55 -18.24 -16.96
CA SER A 151 -2.13 -18.99 -15.84
C SER A 151 -3.07 -18.12 -15.00
N ARG A 152 -2.85 -16.81 -14.89
CA ARG A 152 -3.77 -15.90 -14.18
C ARG A 152 -5.10 -15.81 -14.92
N SER A 153 -5.06 -15.67 -16.25
CA SER A 153 -6.27 -15.69 -17.09
C SER A 153 -7.00 -17.02 -17.00
N LEU A 154 -6.28 -18.15 -16.99
CA LEU A 154 -6.88 -19.47 -16.80
C LEU A 154 -7.61 -19.59 -15.45
N ILE A 155 -7.00 -19.11 -14.35
CA ILE A 155 -7.63 -19.08 -13.03
C ILE A 155 -8.90 -18.22 -13.05
N GLN A 156 -8.86 -17.04 -13.67
CA GLN A 156 -10.00 -16.13 -13.75
C GLN A 156 -11.17 -16.73 -14.55
N LEU A 157 -10.89 -17.38 -15.69
CA LEU A 157 -11.92 -18.10 -16.46
C LEU A 157 -12.57 -19.21 -15.63
N LEU A 158 -11.78 -19.98 -14.87
CA LEU A 158 -12.32 -20.99 -13.96
C LEU A 158 -13.19 -20.34 -12.88
N VAL A 159 -12.68 -19.34 -12.17
CA VAL A 159 -13.42 -18.65 -11.10
C VAL A 159 -14.73 -18.02 -11.62
N GLY A 160 -14.73 -17.51 -12.85
CA GLY A 160 -15.92 -16.95 -13.50
C GLY A 160 -16.98 -17.98 -13.91
N SER A 161 -16.63 -19.27 -13.93
CA SER A 161 -17.60 -20.35 -14.21
C SER A 161 -18.37 -20.75 -12.94
N ALA A 162 -19.65 -21.08 -13.09
CA ALA A 162 -20.53 -21.39 -11.96
C ALA A 162 -20.09 -22.60 -11.13
N ASP A 163 -19.42 -23.58 -11.77
CA ASP A 163 -18.90 -24.79 -11.12
C ASP A 163 -17.40 -24.73 -10.81
N GLN A 164 -16.76 -23.60 -11.14
CA GLN A 164 -15.32 -23.36 -11.04
C GLN A 164 -14.44 -24.40 -11.76
N ARG A 165 -14.99 -25.08 -12.77
CA ARG A 165 -14.36 -26.20 -13.48
C ARG A 165 -14.52 -26.10 -14.99
N THR A 166 -15.46 -25.30 -15.46
CA THR A 166 -15.82 -25.23 -16.87
C THR A 166 -15.17 -24.04 -17.55
N LEU A 167 -14.55 -24.30 -18.69
CA LEU A 167 -13.83 -23.32 -19.50
C LEU A 167 -14.52 -23.14 -20.85
N PRO A 168 -14.67 -21.89 -21.35
CA PRO A 168 -15.14 -21.65 -22.70
C PRO A 168 -14.08 -22.10 -23.71
N THR A 169 -14.49 -22.75 -24.80
CA THR A 169 -13.57 -23.14 -25.87
C THR A 169 -13.26 -21.96 -26.80
N GLY A 170 -11.98 -21.82 -27.16
CA GLY A 170 -11.48 -20.72 -27.98
C GLY A 170 -9.98 -20.52 -27.83
N VAL A 171 -9.48 -19.46 -28.45
CA VAL A 171 -8.08 -19.07 -28.41
C VAL A 171 -7.96 -17.65 -27.84
N LEU A 172 -7.15 -17.52 -26.81
CA LEU A 172 -6.75 -16.26 -26.20
C LEU A 172 -5.28 -16.00 -26.52
N THR A 173 -5.00 -14.97 -27.32
CA THR A 173 -3.65 -14.43 -27.48
C THR A 173 -3.60 -13.04 -26.87
N ASP A 174 -2.67 -12.82 -25.95
CA ASP A 174 -2.70 -11.62 -25.11
C ASP A 174 -1.28 -11.16 -24.74
N ARG A 175 -1.10 -9.84 -24.65
CA ARG A 175 0.16 -9.18 -24.30
C ARG A 175 -0.11 -7.84 -23.64
N ALA A 176 0.84 -7.35 -22.84
CA ALA A 176 0.79 -6.02 -22.28
C ALA A 176 1.19 -4.96 -23.34
N ASP A 177 0.54 -3.81 -23.29
CA ASP A 177 0.92 -2.62 -24.06
C ASP A 177 2.00 -1.79 -23.35
N THR A 178 2.12 -1.89 -22.02
CA THR A 178 3.18 -1.22 -21.26
C THR A 178 4.07 -2.21 -20.52
N THR A 179 5.36 -1.94 -20.57
CA THR A 179 6.42 -2.82 -20.06
C THR A 179 6.52 -2.75 -18.53
N VAL A 180 6.48 -1.54 -17.95
CA VAL A 180 6.46 -1.31 -16.50
C VAL A 180 5.04 -1.01 -16.03
N ARG A 181 4.54 -1.79 -15.08
CA ARG A 181 3.18 -1.70 -14.53
C ARG A 181 3.29 -1.60 -13.02
N MET A 182 3.55 -0.38 -12.57
CA MET A 182 4.08 -0.11 -11.24
C MET A 182 2.99 0.26 -10.23
N ASN A 183 3.25 -0.04 -8.97
CA ASN A 183 2.57 0.57 -7.82
C ASN A 183 3.62 1.00 -6.79
N THR A 184 3.31 2.03 -6.02
CA THR A 184 4.06 2.45 -4.84
C THR A 184 3.13 2.38 -3.64
N ILE A 185 3.59 1.80 -2.53
CA ILE A 185 2.88 1.87 -1.26
C ILE A 185 3.77 2.52 -0.20
N ASP A 186 3.19 3.49 0.50
CA ASP A 186 3.78 4.12 1.67
C ASP A 186 3.72 3.18 2.86
N VAL A 187 4.89 2.62 3.22
CA VAL A 187 5.04 1.87 4.46
C VAL A 187 5.79 2.66 5.52
N SER A 188 6.22 3.89 5.17
CA SER A 188 6.98 4.78 6.03
C SER A 188 6.08 5.48 7.03
N ARG A 189 5.07 6.20 6.54
CA ARG A 189 4.13 6.92 7.40
C ARG A 189 3.32 5.95 8.24
N GLU A 190 2.86 4.86 7.64
CA GLU A 190 2.21 3.75 8.34
C GLU A 190 3.00 2.46 8.25
N TYR A 191 3.14 1.77 9.37
CA TYR A 191 3.65 0.40 9.31
C TYR A 191 2.60 -0.57 8.75
N TRP A 192 2.86 -1.07 7.54
CA TRP A 192 2.10 -2.19 6.99
C TRP A 192 2.70 -3.51 7.52
N LYS A 193 1.86 -4.36 8.11
CA LYS A 193 2.34 -5.71 8.50
C LYS A 193 2.81 -6.46 7.23
N PRO A 194 3.86 -7.29 7.28
CA PRO A 194 4.35 -8.05 6.11
C PRO A 194 3.25 -8.81 5.36
N ARG A 195 2.25 -9.34 6.07
CA ARG A 195 1.09 -9.99 5.45
C ARG A 195 0.30 -9.07 4.50
N ALA A 196 0.16 -7.80 4.84
CA ALA A 196 -0.58 -6.81 4.04
C ALA A 196 0.18 -6.50 2.76
N VAL A 197 1.50 -6.32 2.87
CA VAL A 197 2.40 -6.15 1.72
C VAL A 197 2.37 -7.39 0.82
N ALA A 198 2.37 -8.60 1.40
CA ALA A 198 2.24 -9.84 0.64
C ALA A 198 0.90 -9.94 -0.12
N ASP A 199 -0.18 -9.44 0.46
CA ASP A 199 -1.49 -9.39 -0.20
C ASP A 199 -1.49 -8.43 -1.39
N VAL A 200 -0.87 -7.24 -1.26
CA VAL A 200 -0.64 -6.31 -2.38
C VAL A 200 0.12 -7.00 -3.51
N ILE A 201 1.24 -7.66 -3.18
CA ILE A 201 2.09 -8.37 -4.15
C ILE A 201 1.30 -9.45 -4.91
N ARG A 202 0.53 -10.27 -4.20
CA ARG A 202 -0.29 -11.33 -4.81
C ARG A 202 -1.36 -10.74 -5.74
N GLN A 203 -2.02 -9.68 -5.29
CA GLN A 203 -3.06 -9.01 -6.06
C GLN A 203 -2.48 -8.35 -7.32
N MET A 204 -1.30 -7.73 -7.23
CA MET A 204 -0.57 -7.20 -8.38
C MET A 204 -0.25 -8.29 -9.40
N GLY A 205 0.34 -9.42 -8.97
CA GLY A 205 0.63 -10.54 -9.86
C GLY A 205 -0.62 -11.13 -10.52
N TYR A 206 -1.72 -11.27 -9.77
CA TYR A 206 -3.02 -11.71 -10.29
C TYR A 206 -3.60 -10.77 -11.35
N LEU A 207 -3.40 -9.47 -11.17
CA LEU A 207 -3.78 -8.39 -12.11
C LEU A 207 -2.69 -8.08 -13.14
N LYS A 208 -1.65 -8.92 -13.23
CA LYS A 208 -0.54 -8.82 -14.18
C LYS A 208 0.34 -7.56 -14.05
N GLN A 209 0.35 -6.89 -12.91
CA GLN A 209 1.29 -5.80 -12.59
C GLN A 209 2.64 -6.38 -12.11
N ASN A 210 3.75 -5.65 -12.25
CA ASN A 210 5.10 -6.24 -12.15
C ASN A 210 6.15 -5.44 -11.35
N TYR A 211 5.90 -4.20 -10.90
CA TYR A 211 6.83 -3.45 -10.07
C TYR A 211 6.15 -2.86 -8.84
N LEU A 212 6.63 -3.19 -7.64
CA LEU A 212 6.16 -2.62 -6.38
C LEU A 212 7.30 -1.84 -5.72
N VAL A 213 7.16 -0.52 -5.62
CA VAL A 213 8.04 0.32 -4.79
C VAL A 213 7.52 0.28 -3.36
N LEU A 214 8.36 -0.14 -2.42
CA LEU A 214 8.11 0.00 -0.98
C LEU A 214 8.86 1.23 -0.48
N HIS A 215 8.10 2.26 -0.12
CA HIS A 215 8.61 3.51 0.42
C HIS A 215 8.92 3.35 1.92
N PHE A 216 10.17 3.04 2.26
CA PHE A 216 10.55 2.62 3.62
C PHE A 216 10.83 3.78 4.58
N ASP A 217 11.00 4.98 4.06
CA ASP A 217 11.42 6.14 4.82
C ASP A 217 10.76 7.42 4.34
N ASP A 218 10.44 8.28 5.30
CA ASP A 218 9.85 9.60 5.09
C ASP A 218 10.10 10.43 6.36
N ALA A 219 9.59 11.66 6.42
CA ALA A 219 9.72 12.52 7.59
C ALA A 219 9.12 11.92 8.87
N GLU A 220 8.13 11.04 8.74
CA GLU A 220 7.37 10.40 9.81
C GLU A 220 8.04 9.13 10.35
N GLY A 221 8.83 8.42 9.53
CA GLY A 221 9.25 7.06 9.86
C GLY A 221 10.42 6.52 9.04
N PHE A 222 11.14 5.58 9.64
CA PHE A 222 12.11 4.72 8.96
C PHE A 222 11.79 3.27 9.35
N ARG A 223 11.69 2.38 8.36
CA ARG A 223 11.00 1.09 8.56
C ARG A 223 11.88 -0.12 8.37
N LEU A 224 13.18 0.03 8.18
CA LEU A 224 14.10 -1.10 8.15
C LEU A 224 14.83 -1.21 9.48
N ASN A 225 14.70 -2.37 10.13
CA ASN A 225 15.34 -2.61 11.42
C ASN A 225 16.83 -2.92 11.22
N SER A 226 17.68 -1.91 11.39
CA SER A 226 19.12 -2.03 11.25
C SER A 226 19.76 -2.67 12.49
N PRO A 227 20.45 -3.83 12.35
CA PRO A 227 21.32 -4.32 13.41
C PRO A 227 22.54 -3.43 13.66
N LYS A 228 22.98 -2.67 12.65
CA LYS A 228 24.13 -1.76 12.72
C LYS A 228 23.80 -0.46 13.45
N TYR A 229 22.57 0.02 13.30
CA TYR A 229 22.06 1.28 13.86
C TYR A 229 20.84 1.02 14.76
N PRO A 230 21.04 0.43 15.95
CA PRO A 230 19.94 0.17 16.88
C PRO A 230 19.26 1.48 17.28
N GLY A 231 17.93 1.47 17.29
CA GLY A 231 17.11 2.63 17.62
C GLY A 231 16.77 3.55 16.45
N LEU A 232 17.31 3.32 15.24
CA LEU A 232 16.92 4.07 14.03
C LEU A 232 15.47 3.78 13.61
N ALA A 233 15.02 2.53 13.80
CA ALA A 233 13.64 2.11 13.61
C ALA A 233 13.15 1.35 14.84
N GLU A 234 11.86 1.49 15.16
CA GLU A 234 11.22 0.74 16.24
C GLU A 234 10.98 -0.72 15.81
N PRO A 235 11.57 -1.74 16.49
CA PRO A 235 11.47 -3.13 16.06
C PRO A 235 10.04 -3.67 15.91
N GLY A 236 9.07 -3.18 16.68
CA GLY A 236 7.66 -3.59 16.58
C GLY A 236 6.94 -3.06 15.33
N PHE A 237 7.49 -2.02 14.69
CA PHE A 237 6.89 -1.29 13.57
C PHE A 237 7.88 -1.09 12.42
N SER A 238 8.76 -2.07 12.22
CA SER A 238 9.76 -2.11 11.16
C SER A 238 9.96 -3.53 10.66
N TYR A 239 10.56 -3.66 9.48
CA TYR A 239 10.88 -4.91 8.82
C TYR A 239 12.32 -5.29 9.14
N ASN A 240 12.52 -6.51 9.62
CA ASN A 240 13.86 -7.09 9.66
C ASN A 240 14.20 -7.75 8.31
N ARG A 241 15.44 -8.23 8.18
CA ARG A 241 15.92 -8.90 6.97
C ARG A 241 15.06 -10.09 6.55
N ALA A 242 14.60 -10.92 7.49
CA ALA A 242 13.79 -12.09 7.18
C ALA A 242 12.39 -11.70 6.65
N ASP A 243 11.82 -10.60 7.15
CA ASP A 243 10.58 -10.05 6.60
C ASP A 243 10.76 -9.65 5.14
N ILE A 244 11.82 -8.89 4.83
CA ILE A 244 12.12 -8.43 3.47
C ILE A 244 12.43 -9.60 2.53
N GLU A 245 13.28 -10.54 2.93
CA GLU A 245 13.61 -11.72 2.10
C GLU A 245 12.36 -12.59 1.86
N SER A 246 11.44 -12.66 2.82
CA SER A 246 10.15 -13.33 2.65
C SER A 246 9.26 -12.60 1.63
N LEU A 247 9.16 -11.26 1.74
CA LEU A 247 8.40 -10.43 0.81
C LEU A 247 8.98 -10.47 -0.62
N ASP A 248 10.30 -10.38 -0.77
CA ASP A 248 11.00 -10.47 -2.06
C ASP A 248 10.76 -11.82 -2.72
N ARG A 249 10.79 -12.93 -1.95
CA ARG A 249 10.41 -14.25 -2.45
C ARG A 249 8.96 -14.30 -2.90
N ILE A 250 8.02 -13.75 -2.12
CA ILE A 250 6.59 -13.69 -2.50
C ILE A 250 6.42 -12.85 -3.77
N ALA A 251 7.16 -11.75 -3.92
CA ALA A 251 7.17 -10.92 -5.12
C ALA A 251 7.63 -11.72 -6.34
N ARG A 252 8.78 -12.39 -6.25
CA ARG A 252 9.28 -13.29 -7.29
C ARG A 252 8.29 -14.41 -7.63
N GLU A 253 7.65 -15.02 -6.63
CA GLU A 253 6.63 -16.05 -6.84
C GLU A 253 5.45 -15.54 -7.69
N ASN A 254 5.13 -14.26 -7.56
CA ASN A 254 4.02 -13.58 -8.22
C ASN A 254 4.43 -12.71 -9.42
N ASN A 255 5.65 -12.88 -9.95
CA ASN A 255 6.12 -12.10 -11.10
C ASN A 255 6.11 -10.57 -10.85
N VAL A 256 6.37 -10.18 -9.60
CA VAL A 256 6.53 -8.79 -9.17
C VAL A 256 7.97 -8.58 -8.72
N THR A 257 8.55 -7.44 -9.08
CA THR A 257 9.84 -6.94 -8.59
C THR A 257 9.60 -6.03 -7.39
N LEU A 258 10.24 -6.32 -6.26
CA LEU A 258 10.14 -5.53 -5.03
C LEU A 258 11.27 -4.48 -4.98
N VAL A 259 10.96 -3.24 -5.35
CA VAL A 259 11.90 -2.13 -5.42
C VAL A 259 11.99 -1.47 -4.03
N PRO A 260 13.16 -1.44 -3.38
CA PRO A 260 13.33 -0.67 -2.16
C PRO A 260 13.35 0.83 -2.47
N GLY A 261 12.53 1.61 -1.76
CA GLY A 261 12.56 3.06 -1.78
C GLY A 261 13.23 3.63 -0.55
N PHE A 262 14.25 4.47 -0.81
CA PHE A 262 14.99 5.27 0.14
C PHE A 262 14.87 6.74 -0.26
N GLU A 263 14.28 7.56 0.58
CA GLU A 263 14.11 8.99 0.36
C GLU A 263 15.41 9.76 0.57
N LEU A 264 15.84 10.52 -0.44
CA LEU A 264 17.03 11.34 -0.40
C LEU A 264 16.88 12.53 -1.37
N PRO A 265 17.37 13.74 -1.04
CA PRO A 265 17.88 14.15 0.26
C PRO A 265 16.80 14.69 1.20
N ALA A 266 15.57 14.91 0.73
CA ALA A 266 14.43 15.36 1.53
C ALA A 266 13.67 14.17 2.15
N HIS A 267 12.65 14.44 2.99
CA HIS A 267 11.87 13.40 3.66
C HIS A 267 12.70 12.45 4.54
N VAL A 268 13.78 12.94 5.15
CA VAL A 268 14.78 12.10 5.84
C VAL A 268 14.84 12.31 7.35
N SER A 269 13.84 12.96 7.95
CA SER A 269 13.86 13.37 9.36
C SER A 269 14.37 12.31 10.36
N PRO A 270 13.94 11.03 10.30
CA PRO A 270 14.45 10.02 11.24
C PRO A 270 15.95 9.77 11.08
N LYS A 271 16.43 9.71 9.83
CA LYS A 271 17.86 9.55 9.52
C LYS A 271 18.63 10.81 9.92
N SER A 272 18.12 12.00 9.60
CA SER A 272 18.73 13.27 9.99
C SER A 272 18.89 13.35 11.50
N ALA A 273 17.83 13.06 12.25
CA ALA A 273 17.82 13.10 13.70
C ALA A 273 18.77 12.07 14.32
N TYR A 274 18.78 10.84 13.80
CA TYR A 274 19.62 9.76 14.33
C TYR A 274 21.12 10.00 14.06
N PHE A 275 21.47 10.43 12.85
CA PHE A 275 22.86 10.66 12.45
C PHE A 275 23.35 12.08 12.73
N HIS A 276 22.46 12.97 13.15
CA HIS A 276 22.70 14.41 13.31
C HIS A 276 23.31 15.03 12.04
N ILE A 277 22.62 14.82 10.92
CA ILE A 277 23.01 15.29 9.59
C ILE A 277 21.88 16.05 8.90
N GLY A 278 20.93 16.62 9.64
CA GLY A 278 19.89 17.47 9.08
C GLY A 278 20.44 18.83 8.63
N MET A 279 19.81 19.46 7.64
CA MET A 279 20.14 20.83 7.23
C MET A 279 19.96 21.83 8.38
N ALA A 280 19.07 21.59 9.34
CA ALA A 280 18.86 22.48 10.49
C ALA A 280 19.67 22.11 11.73
N ASP A 281 20.40 20.98 11.70
CA ASP A 281 21.33 20.63 12.77
C ASP A 281 22.41 21.71 12.87
N GLY A 282 22.41 22.45 13.97
CA GLY A 282 23.46 23.40 14.32
C GLY A 282 24.62 22.72 15.05
N PRO A 283 25.69 23.49 15.37
CA PRO A 283 26.72 23.04 16.30
C PRO A 283 26.13 22.90 17.71
N ARG A 284 25.47 21.78 18.00
CA ARG A 284 24.97 21.46 19.35
C ARG A 284 25.92 20.47 19.99
N GLU A 285 26.62 20.90 21.04
CA GLU A 285 27.62 20.07 21.73
C GLU A 285 26.99 18.94 22.54
N VAL A 286 25.77 19.10 23.07
CA VAL A 286 25.14 18.10 23.96
C VAL A 286 23.60 18.10 23.81
N GLU A 287 23.01 16.94 23.58
CA GLU A 287 21.57 16.72 23.81
C GLU A 287 21.35 16.15 25.23
N PRO A 288 20.42 16.71 26.02
CA PRO A 288 20.07 16.14 27.33
C PRO A 288 19.61 14.69 27.18
N GLY A 289 20.46 13.75 27.60
CA GLY A 289 20.18 12.31 27.58
C GLY A 289 20.87 11.51 26.48
N PHE A 290 21.56 12.14 25.52
CA PHE A 290 22.18 11.45 24.36
C PHE A 290 23.69 11.68 24.17
N GLY A 291 24.36 12.48 25.01
CA GLY A 291 25.83 12.64 25.00
C GLY A 291 26.37 13.64 23.98
N GLU A 292 27.71 13.67 23.80
CA GLU A 292 28.40 14.51 22.80
C GLU A 292 28.03 14.08 21.38
N ARG A 293 27.62 15.04 20.53
CA ARG A 293 27.21 14.79 19.15
C ARG A 293 28.36 15.10 18.17
N ASP A 294 28.83 14.11 17.42
CA ASP A 294 29.63 14.36 16.22
C ASP A 294 28.70 14.62 15.03
N THR A 295 28.19 15.84 14.92
CA THR A 295 27.26 16.25 13.85
C THR A 295 28.00 16.62 12.56
N GLY A 296 29.27 17.04 12.65
CA GLY A 296 29.96 17.74 11.56
C GLY A 296 29.32 19.08 11.17
N ALA A 297 28.33 19.55 11.94
CA ALA A 297 27.64 20.81 11.71
C ALA A 297 28.38 21.98 12.38
N THR A 298 28.37 23.10 11.68
CA THR A 298 29.04 24.36 11.99
C THR A 298 28.07 25.49 11.63
N PRO A 299 28.24 26.70 12.20
CA PRO A 299 27.43 27.84 11.76
C PRO A 299 27.50 28.12 10.24
N GLN A 300 28.56 27.66 9.56
CA GLN A 300 28.81 27.86 8.14
C GLN A 300 28.18 26.79 7.23
N ASN A 301 27.65 25.69 7.79
CA ASN A 301 27.00 24.63 7.01
C ASN A 301 25.65 24.21 7.61
N THR A 302 24.90 25.15 8.20
CA THR A 302 23.56 24.92 8.76
C THR A 302 22.54 25.92 8.20
N CYS A 303 21.32 25.44 7.97
CA CYS A 303 20.17 26.16 7.40
C CYS A 303 18.93 26.06 8.31
N GLN A 304 19.10 26.36 9.60
CA GLN A 304 18.01 26.35 10.58
C GLN A 304 16.87 27.29 10.16
N GLY A 305 15.63 26.79 10.17
CA GLY A 305 14.43 27.52 9.72
C GLY A 305 14.25 27.59 8.20
N TYR A 306 15.16 27.00 7.41
CA TYR A 306 15.07 26.95 5.94
C TYR A 306 14.82 25.54 5.39
N SER A 307 14.81 24.50 6.23
CA SER A 307 14.60 23.10 5.84
C SER A 307 13.46 22.46 6.65
N TYR A 308 12.34 23.16 6.82
CA TYR A 308 11.25 22.64 7.64
C TYR A 308 10.22 21.87 6.82
N SER A 309 9.70 20.79 7.40
CA SER A 309 8.46 20.16 7.00
C SER A 309 7.33 20.56 7.93
N HIS A 310 6.17 19.91 7.78
CA HIS A 310 5.11 20.00 8.77
C HIS A 310 5.50 19.36 10.13
N LEU A 311 6.60 18.61 10.20
CA LEU A 311 7.03 17.86 11.40
C LEU A 311 8.24 18.44 12.10
N THR A 312 9.29 18.82 11.36
CA THR A 312 10.59 19.19 11.92
C THR A 312 11.41 20.06 10.98
N ASP A 313 12.41 20.75 11.53
CA ASP A 313 13.41 21.53 10.80
C ASP A 313 14.50 20.63 10.14
N ASP A 314 14.58 19.34 10.49
CA ASP A 314 15.60 18.39 9.99
C ASP A 314 15.11 17.52 8.83
N PHE A 315 14.20 18.07 8.02
CA PHE A 315 13.53 17.36 6.94
C PHE A 315 14.47 16.92 5.79
N THR A 316 15.56 17.65 5.58
CA THR A 316 16.50 17.43 4.48
C THR A 316 17.88 17.11 5.05
N PHE A 317 18.62 16.19 4.44
CA PHE A 317 20.02 15.95 4.74
C PHE A 317 20.88 17.19 4.45
N ASN A 318 21.91 17.38 5.27
CA ASN A 318 22.89 18.43 5.11
C ASN A 318 23.79 18.16 3.91
N LEU A 319 23.41 18.72 2.76
CA LEU A 319 24.11 18.54 1.49
C LEU A 319 25.53 19.12 1.48
N MET A 320 25.85 20.01 2.42
CA MET A 320 27.19 20.59 2.59
C MET A 320 28.09 19.73 3.50
N ASN A 321 27.53 18.69 4.12
CA ASN A 321 28.24 17.81 5.05
C ASN A 321 28.54 16.46 4.36
N PRO A 322 29.81 16.12 4.11
CA PRO A 322 30.16 14.85 3.47
C PRO A 322 29.72 13.61 4.25
N LYS A 323 29.40 13.76 5.55
CA LYS A 323 28.79 12.69 6.36
C LYS A 323 27.45 12.21 5.78
N ALA A 324 26.66 13.08 5.13
CA ALA A 324 25.38 12.70 4.53
C ALA A 324 25.54 11.67 3.40
N LEU A 325 26.54 11.85 2.53
CA LEU A 325 26.87 10.90 1.46
C LEU A 325 27.39 9.59 2.03
N LYS A 326 28.24 9.65 3.07
CA LYS A 326 28.76 8.46 3.74
C LYS A 326 27.63 7.64 4.38
N VAL A 327 26.69 8.30 5.08
CA VAL A 327 25.54 7.63 5.68
C VAL A 327 24.66 7.01 4.59
N SER A 328 24.43 7.72 3.48
CA SER A 328 23.70 7.17 2.33
C SER A 328 24.36 5.89 1.81
N GLN A 329 25.69 5.89 1.66
CA GLN A 329 26.46 4.71 1.25
C GLN A 329 26.29 3.55 2.25
N GLU A 330 26.46 3.82 3.54
CA GLU A 330 26.37 2.80 4.59
C GLU A 330 24.96 2.16 4.65
N MET A 331 23.90 2.94 4.43
CA MET A 331 22.53 2.44 4.33
C MET A 331 22.33 1.54 3.11
N LEU A 332 22.82 1.98 1.94
CA LEU A 332 22.75 1.19 0.72
C LEU A 332 23.56 -0.11 0.83
N ASP A 333 24.73 -0.09 1.49
CA ASP A 333 25.55 -1.27 1.75
C ASP A 333 24.85 -2.29 2.65
N GLU A 334 24.11 -1.84 3.66
CA GLU A 334 23.41 -2.72 4.60
C GLU A 334 22.13 -3.33 4.02
N PHE A 335 21.30 -2.52 3.38
CA PHE A 335 19.92 -2.92 3.05
C PHE A 335 19.74 -3.45 1.63
N LEU A 336 20.50 -2.96 0.64
CA LEU A 336 20.34 -3.46 -0.73
C LEU A 336 20.50 -4.99 -0.86
N PRO A 337 21.42 -5.65 -0.12
CA PRO A 337 21.53 -7.11 -0.12
C PRO A 337 20.27 -7.89 0.30
N TRP A 338 19.27 -7.23 0.92
CA TRP A 338 18.02 -7.88 1.33
C TRP A 338 17.03 -8.04 0.17
N PHE A 339 17.25 -7.32 -0.94
CA PHE A 339 16.36 -7.27 -2.10
C PHE A 339 17.03 -7.89 -3.32
N SER A 340 16.26 -8.59 -4.15
CA SER A 340 16.72 -9.10 -5.45
C SER A 340 16.52 -8.10 -6.59
N SER A 341 15.84 -6.98 -6.34
CA SER A 341 15.51 -5.97 -7.34
C SER A 341 16.76 -5.38 -8.01
N PRO A 342 16.74 -5.23 -9.35
CA PRO A 342 17.77 -4.51 -10.09
C PRO A 342 17.65 -2.99 -9.89
N TRP A 343 16.54 -2.51 -9.34
CA TRP A 343 16.24 -1.09 -9.15
C TRP A 343 16.23 -0.71 -7.67
N VAL A 344 16.55 0.56 -7.42
CA VAL A 344 16.46 1.21 -6.11
C VAL A 344 15.82 2.56 -6.34
N HIS A 345 14.77 2.90 -5.59
CA HIS A 345 14.19 4.24 -5.62
C HIS A 345 14.94 5.12 -4.61
N LEU A 346 15.39 6.31 -5.04
CA LEU A 346 16.21 7.22 -4.24
C LEU A 346 15.47 8.49 -3.77
N GLY A 347 14.16 8.58 -4.00
CA GLY A 347 13.38 9.78 -3.70
C GLY A 347 13.70 10.86 -4.71
N GLY A 348 14.11 12.04 -4.23
CA GLY A 348 14.58 13.17 -5.05
C GLY A 348 13.55 14.28 -5.23
N ASP A 349 12.41 14.19 -4.54
CA ASP A 349 11.32 15.16 -4.56
C ASP A 349 11.32 16.11 -3.35
N GLU A 350 10.54 17.17 -3.49
CA GLU A 350 10.14 18.11 -2.43
C GLU A 350 11.25 18.71 -1.54
N THR A 351 12.51 18.77 -2.01
CA THR A 351 13.54 19.58 -1.35
C THR A 351 13.01 21.01 -1.12
N PRO A 352 13.00 21.51 0.14
CA PRO A 352 12.27 22.73 0.46
C PRO A 352 12.77 23.94 -0.36
N PRO A 353 11.88 24.64 -1.09
CA PRO A 353 12.29 25.71 -2.00
C PRO A 353 12.89 26.92 -1.28
N ASN A 354 12.62 27.08 0.02
CA ASN A 354 13.21 28.11 0.87
C ASN A 354 14.70 27.85 1.20
N MET A 355 15.23 26.65 0.98
CA MET A 355 16.67 26.38 1.15
C MET A 355 17.55 27.30 0.31
N ASN A 356 17.07 27.76 -0.85
CA ASN A 356 17.79 28.72 -1.70
C ASN A 356 18.01 30.10 -1.04
N ARG A 357 17.31 30.40 0.06
CA ARG A 357 17.48 31.63 0.87
C ARG A 357 18.41 31.43 2.06
N CYS A 358 18.84 30.21 2.34
CA CYS A 358 19.76 29.94 3.44
C CYS A 358 21.13 30.60 3.17
N PRO A 359 21.64 31.46 4.07
CA PRO A 359 22.95 32.09 3.91
C PRO A 359 24.10 31.09 3.77
N ALA A 360 24.15 30.06 4.64
CA ALA A 360 25.20 29.04 4.61
C ALA A 360 25.27 28.29 3.26
N LEU A 361 24.13 27.87 2.72
CA LEU A 361 24.07 27.19 1.43
C LEU A 361 24.45 28.12 0.26
N ARG A 362 24.07 29.39 0.32
CA ARG A 362 24.49 30.39 -0.68
C ARG A 362 25.99 30.66 -0.63
N ASP A 363 26.56 30.73 0.57
CA ASP A 363 28.00 30.89 0.76
C ASP A 363 28.74 29.64 0.27
N TYR A 364 28.21 28.44 0.51
CA TYR A 364 28.75 27.19 -0.03
C TYR A 364 28.78 27.18 -1.56
N VAL A 365 27.68 27.60 -2.22
CA VAL A 365 27.63 27.77 -3.69
C VAL A 365 28.65 28.81 -4.16
N ALA A 366 28.71 29.98 -3.51
CA ALA A 366 29.63 31.06 -3.89
C ALA A 366 31.10 30.68 -3.73
N ASN A 367 31.43 29.87 -2.71
CA ASN A 367 32.80 29.44 -2.39
C ASN A 367 33.21 28.14 -3.13
N SER A 368 32.36 27.63 -4.03
CA SER A 368 32.59 26.38 -4.76
C SER A 368 33.62 26.47 -5.89
N ASN A 369 34.32 27.60 -6.04
CA ASN A 369 35.23 27.89 -7.16
C ASN A 369 34.57 27.72 -8.54
N GLY A 370 33.28 28.06 -8.64
CA GLY A 370 32.50 27.99 -9.88
C GLY A 370 31.94 26.61 -10.22
N LYS A 371 32.06 25.63 -9.32
CA LYS A 371 31.47 24.30 -9.47
C LYS A 371 29.92 24.36 -9.46
N TYR A 372 29.36 25.12 -8.52
CA TYR A 372 27.91 25.32 -8.39
C TYR A 372 27.52 26.73 -8.81
N ALA A 373 26.42 26.87 -9.53
CA ALA A 373 25.77 28.14 -9.83
C ALA A 373 24.47 28.33 -9.05
N THR A 374 23.77 27.25 -8.72
CA THR A 374 22.52 27.26 -7.97
C THR A 374 22.54 26.24 -6.84
N THR A 375 21.56 26.32 -5.93
CA THR A 375 21.37 25.29 -4.91
C THR A 375 20.87 23.97 -5.50
N ALA A 376 20.20 24.02 -6.66
CA ALA A 376 19.83 22.81 -7.40
C ALA A 376 21.08 22.04 -7.85
N ASP A 377 22.18 22.71 -8.21
CA ASP A 377 23.43 22.01 -8.56
C ASP A 377 23.98 21.16 -7.41
N VAL A 378 23.85 21.65 -6.17
CA VAL A 378 24.29 20.93 -4.96
C VAL A 378 23.44 19.68 -4.74
N GLU A 379 22.13 19.80 -4.94
CA GLU A 379 21.19 18.68 -4.85
C GLU A 379 21.40 17.65 -5.96
N MET A 380 21.55 18.11 -7.21
CA MET A 380 21.78 17.25 -8.35
C MET A 380 23.07 16.45 -8.22
N GLU A 381 24.15 17.10 -7.77
CA GLU A 381 25.40 16.39 -7.52
C GLU A 381 25.25 15.34 -6.40
N PHE A 382 24.58 15.68 -5.30
CA PHE A 382 24.33 14.70 -4.24
C PHE A 382 23.59 13.47 -4.77
N ILE A 383 22.53 13.67 -5.56
CA ILE A 383 21.77 12.57 -6.17
C ILE A 383 22.65 11.76 -7.14
N ASN A 384 23.48 12.42 -7.96
CA ASN A 384 24.41 11.74 -8.87
C ASN A 384 25.46 10.91 -8.11
N GLU A 385 26.00 11.42 -7.00
CA GLU A 385 26.97 10.68 -6.19
C GLU A 385 26.34 9.47 -5.48
N VAL A 386 25.08 9.57 -5.03
CA VAL A 386 24.34 8.41 -4.51
C VAL A 386 24.03 7.44 -5.65
N ASN A 387 23.68 7.92 -6.84
CA ASN A 387 23.48 7.11 -8.03
C ASN A 387 24.75 6.30 -8.36
N ASP A 388 25.94 6.92 -8.33
CA ASP A 388 27.21 6.21 -8.52
C ASP A 388 27.40 5.04 -7.54
N GLN A 389 26.99 5.22 -6.28
CA GLN A 389 27.04 4.15 -5.27
C GLN A 389 26.07 2.99 -5.57
N VAL A 390 24.89 3.30 -6.15
CA VAL A 390 23.92 2.30 -6.63
C VAL A 390 24.46 1.57 -7.87
N ARG A 391 25.02 2.31 -8.83
CA ARG A 391 25.62 1.75 -10.06
C ARG A 391 26.81 0.83 -9.75
N ALA A 392 27.64 1.19 -8.78
CA ALA A 392 28.76 0.37 -8.31
C ALA A 392 28.31 -1.00 -7.76
N LYS A 393 27.04 -1.13 -7.37
CA LYS A 393 26.41 -2.38 -6.93
C LYS A 393 25.63 -3.11 -8.03
N GLY A 394 25.77 -2.68 -9.29
CA GLY A 394 25.11 -3.27 -10.45
C GLY A 394 23.61 -3.01 -10.51
N ARG A 395 23.12 -1.94 -9.87
CA ARG A 395 21.69 -1.57 -9.83
C ARG A 395 21.43 -0.27 -10.58
N THR A 396 20.16 0.02 -10.82
CA THR A 396 19.68 1.25 -11.48
C THR A 396 18.87 2.09 -10.50
N SER A 397 19.17 3.38 -10.45
CA SER A 397 18.44 4.34 -9.62
C SER A 397 17.15 4.76 -10.32
N VAL A 398 16.08 4.83 -9.54
CA VAL A 398 14.83 5.51 -9.90
C VAL A 398 14.72 6.73 -8.98
N VAL A 399 14.37 7.89 -9.52
CA VAL A 399 14.15 9.12 -8.73
C VAL A 399 12.84 9.75 -9.14
N TYR A 400 12.13 10.40 -8.22
CA TYR A 400 11.05 11.30 -8.58
C TYR A 400 11.61 12.49 -9.36
N ASN A 401 10.78 13.06 -10.24
CA ASN A 401 11.10 14.35 -10.84
C ASN A 401 11.06 15.46 -9.77
N GLY A 402 12.02 16.38 -9.83
CA GLY A 402 12.28 17.37 -8.79
C GLY A 402 13.19 18.49 -9.28
N SER A 403 14.35 18.64 -8.64
CA SER A 403 15.25 19.77 -8.88
C SER A 403 15.88 19.82 -10.27
N GLU A 404 15.87 18.72 -11.04
CA GLU A 404 16.29 18.71 -12.44
C GLU A 404 15.37 19.55 -13.35
N GLY A 405 14.16 19.87 -12.88
CA GLY A 405 13.26 20.83 -13.53
C GLY A 405 13.61 22.31 -13.28
N SER A 406 14.50 22.60 -12.32
CA SER A 406 14.92 23.96 -11.95
C SER A 406 16.15 24.42 -12.73
N ALA A 407 16.56 25.69 -12.59
CA ALA A 407 17.80 26.19 -13.19
C ALA A 407 19.03 25.55 -12.54
N HIS A 408 19.86 24.89 -13.35
CA HIS A 408 21.06 24.15 -12.93
C HIS A 408 22.12 24.16 -14.06
N ASN A 409 23.38 23.96 -13.67
CA ASN A 409 24.53 23.69 -14.53
C ASN A 409 24.99 22.22 -14.42
N ILE A 410 24.72 21.55 -13.30
CA ILE A 410 24.99 20.12 -13.11
C ILE A 410 23.71 19.34 -13.44
N PRO A 411 23.64 18.62 -14.58
CA PRO A 411 22.47 17.83 -14.93
C PRO A 411 22.38 16.55 -14.10
N LEU A 412 21.17 16.02 -13.97
CA LEU A 412 20.95 14.66 -13.46
C LEU A 412 21.62 13.64 -14.41
N ASP A 413 22.19 12.58 -13.86
CA ASP A 413 22.75 11.51 -14.65
C ASP A 413 21.69 10.85 -15.55
N THR A 414 21.95 10.77 -16.86
CA THR A 414 21.00 10.19 -17.82
C THR A 414 20.81 8.66 -17.71
N ASN A 415 21.57 8.00 -16.83
CA ASN A 415 21.46 6.58 -16.55
C ASN A 415 20.50 6.26 -15.38
N VAL A 416 19.84 7.26 -14.81
CA VAL A 416 18.71 7.09 -13.88
C VAL A 416 17.39 6.99 -14.65
N ILE A 417 16.40 6.38 -14.01
CA ILE A 417 15.01 6.40 -14.46
C ILE A 417 14.28 7.51 -13.69
N VAL A 418 13.62 8.43 -14.38
CA VAL A 418 12.84 9.49 -13.72
C VAL A 418 11.36 9.09 -13.62
N MET A 419 10.84 9.09 -12.40
CA MET A 419 9.43 8.92 -12.10
C MET A 419 8.74 10.28 -12.06
N ASP A 420 8.02 10.63 -13.13
CA ASP A 420 7.30 11.91 -13.23
C ASP A 420 5.96 11.83 -12.50
N TRP A 421 5.93 12.32 -11.25
CA TRP A 421 4.74 12.36 -10.41
C TRP A 421 3.94 13.67 -10.57
N THR A 422 4.55 14.68 -11.20
CA THR A 422 3.95 16.00 -11.40
C THR A 422 3.23 16.16 -12.74
N GLY A 423 3.49 15.27 -13.70
CA GLY A 423 2.99 15.40 -15.06
C GLY A 423 2.93 14.09 -15.86
N SER A 424 2.85 14.24 -17.18
CA SER A 424 2.63 13.15 -18.14
C SER A 424 3.91 12.59 -18.77
N GLY A 425 5.09 12.92 -18.24
CA GLY A 425 6.40 12.54 -18.77
C GLY A 425 6.86 13.33 -20.00
N THR A 426 6.12 14.37 -20.40
CA THR A 426 6.36 15.12 -21.65
C THR A 426 7.10 16.44 -21.45
N ALA A 427 7.48 16.79 -20.23
CA ALA A 427 8.24 18.00 -19.96
C ALA A 427 9.60 17.97 -20.68
N ALA A 428 10.02 19.12 -21.24
CA ALA A 428 11.20 19.18 -22.11
C ALA A 428 12.50 18.72 -21.42
N HIS A 429 12.65 19.02 -20.13
CA HIS A 429 13.80 18.62 -19.32
C HIS A 429 13.87 17.09 -19.10
N LEU A 430 12.74 16.36 -19.24
CA LEU A 430 12.68 14.91 -19.04
C LEU A 430 13.00 14.09 -20.31
N LYS A 431 13.22 14.75 -21.45
CA LYS A 431 13.50 14.08 -22.74
C LYS A 431 14.71 13.13 -22.72
N PRO A 432 15.82 13.41 -22.01
CA PRO A 432 17.00 12.54 -22.02
C PRO A 432 16.80 11.20 -21.29
N TYR A 433 15.89 11.14 -20.32
CA TYR A 433 15.79 10.03 -19.37
C TYR A 433 14.79 8.96 -19.83
N ASP A 434 15.05 7.73 -19.41
CA ASP A 434 14.00 6.72 -19.31
C ASP A 434 13.05 7.13 -18.17
N LYS A 435 11.75 6.89 -18.35
CA LYS A 435 10.70 7.51 -17.53
C LYS A 435 9.63 6.52 -17.08
N ILE A 436 9.07 6.77 -15.91
CA ILE A 436 7.84 6.15 -15.44
C ILE A 436 6.85 7.28 -15.11
N VAL A 437 5.62 7.22 -15.62
CA VAL A 437 4.62 8.26 -15.31
C VAL A 437 3.83 7.90 -14.06
N ALA A 438 3.71 8.85 -13.15
CA ALA A 438 3.07 8.71 -11.85
C ALA A 438 2.14 9.90 -11.51
N ASP A 439 1.62 10.59 -12.54
CA ASP A 439 0.77 11.80 -12.43
C ASP A 439 -0.19 11.77 -11.23
N SER A 440 0.12 12.58 -10.21
CA SER A 440 -0.65 12.69 -8.97
C SER A 440 -2.10 13.10 -9.18
N SER A 441 -2.42 13.80 -10.28
CA SER A 441 -3.79 14.20 -10.60
C SER A 441 -4.68 13.03 -11.03
N PHE A 442 -4.09 11.89 -11.42
CA PHE A 442 -4.80 10.68 -11.84
C PHE A 442 -4.58 9.50 -10.90
N LEU A 443 -3.35 9.31 -10.42
CA LEU A 443 -2.86 8.01 -9.98
C LEU A 443 -2.57 7.93 -8.47
N TYR A 444 -2.90 8.97 -7.70
CA TYR A 444 -2.67 8.99 -6.26
C TYR A 444 -3.92 8.64 -5.46
N LEU A 445 -3.75 7.78 -4.46
CA LEU A 445 -4.69 7.55 -3.39
C LEU A 445 -4.11 8.12 -2.09
N VAL A 446 -4.74 9.15 -1.56
CA VAL A 446 -4.34 9.86 -0.33
C VAL A 446 -5.57 9.98 0.57
N PRO A 447 -5.90 8.95 1.38
CA PRO A 447 -7.22 8.88 1.99
C PRO A 447 -7.53 10.06 2.90
N ALA A 448 -6.61 10.51 3.76
CA ALA A 448 -6.89 11.59 4.70
C ALA A 448 -7.16 12.94 4.04
N ARG A 449 -6.62 13.15 2.84
CA ARG A 449 -6.83 14.34 2.02
C ARG A 449 -8.00 14.18 1.04
N SER A 450 -8.79 13.11 1.21
CA SER A 450 -9.86 12.70 0.30
C SER A 450 -9.41 12.51 -1.16
N GLY A 451 -8.11 12.33 -1.37
CA GLY A 451 -7.52 12.01 -2.68
C GLY A 451 -7.85 10.57 -3.04
N ARG A 452 -8.59 10.38 -4.13
CA ARG A 452 -8.89 9.05 -4.69
C ARG A 452 -8.69 9.07 -6.19
N PRO A 453 -8.04 8.05 -6.78
CA PRO A 453 -7.96 7.93 -8.23
C PRO A 453 -9.36 7.87 -8.82
N ASN A 454 -9.68 8.80 -9.71
CA ASN A 454 -10.98 8.80 -10.38
C ASN A 454 -10.99 7.68 -11.42
N GLN A 455 -11.59 6.54 -11.06
CA GLN A 455 -11.60 5.34 -11.89
C GLN A 455 -12.24 5.56 -13.26
N GLN A 456 -13.29 6.37 -13.34
CA GLN A 456 -13.94 6.68 -14.62
C GLN A 456 -13.01 7.50 -15.51
N ARG A 457 -12.37 8.54 -14.96
CA ARG A 457 -11.39 9.36 -15.66
C ARG A 457 -10.20 8.52 -16.13
N ILE A 458 -9.69 7.62 -15.30
CA ILE A 458 -8.62 6.67 -15.69
C ILE A 458 -9.09 5.75 -16.82
N ALA A 459 -10.31 5.20 -16.72
CA ALA A 459 -10.84 4.28 -17.72
C ALA A 459 -11.03 4.95 -19.09
N GLN A 460 -11.53 6.19 -19.10
CA GLN A 460 -12.07 6.83 -20.30
C GLN A 460 -11.16 7.89 -20.91
N THR A 461 -10.35 8.57 -20.10
CA THR A 461 -9.58 9.75 -20.56
C THR A 461 -8.08 9.63 -20.34
N TRP A 462 -7.60 8.67 -19.54
CA TRP A 462 -6.16 8.43 -19.42
C TRP A 462 -5.60 8.06 -20.79
N THR A 463 -4.68 8.88 -21.29
CA THR A 463 -3.98 8.62 -22.54
C THR A 463 -2.60 8.12 -22.19
N THR A 464 -2.28 6.89 -22.58
CA THR A 464 -0.96 6.33 -22.34
C THR A 464 0.06 7.12 -23.15
N PRO A 465 1.15 7.58 -22.52
CA PRO A 465 2.21 8.27 -23.23
C PRO A 465 2.85 7.41 -24.33
N THR A 466 3.26 8.03 -25.44
CA THR A 466 3.83 7.34 -26.61
C THR A 466 5.33 7.56 -26.80
N ASP A 467 5.98 8.35 -25.94
CA ASP A 467 7.44 8.52 -25.95
C ASP A 467 8.09 7.14 -25.69
N PRO A 468 8.97 6.64 -26.58
CA PRO A 468 9.65 5.36 -26.38
C PRO A 468 10.52 5.29 -25.12
N LYS A 469 10.87 6.45 -24.54
CA LYS A 469 11.56 6.54 -23.26
C LYS A 469 10.64 6.31 -22.05
N ILE A 470 9.32 6.31 -22.23
CA ILE A 470 8.37 6.01 -21.15
C ILE A 470 8.22 4.49 -21.05
N LEU A 471 8.86 3.92 -20.03
CA LEU A 471 8.86 2.48 -19.76
C LEU A 471 7.49 1.99 -19.27
N GLY A 472 6.70 2.88 -18.67
CA GLY A 472 5.37 2.59 -18.16
C GLY A 472 4.85 3.65 -17.20
N TRP A 473 3.92 3.26 -16.33
CA TRP A 473 3.26 4.17 -15.40
C TRP A 473 2.73 3.43 -14.16
N GLY A 474 2.42 4.15 -13.08
CA GLY A 474 2.02 3.52 -11.83
C GLY A 474 1.21 4.35 -10.83
N MET A 475 0.46 3.65 -9.98
CA MET A 475 -0.37 4.21 -8.92
C MET A 475 0.39 4.32 -7.60
N HIS A 476 0.13 5.37 -6.83
CA HIS A 476 0.69 5.57 -5.49
C HIS A 476 -0.39 5.48 -4.43
N VAL A 477 -0.10 4.80 -3.32
CA VAL A 477 -0.92 4.75 -2.11
C VAL A 477 -0.13 5.45 -1.01
N TRP A 478 -0.52 6.68 -0.69
CA TRP A 478 0.15 7.52 0.31
C TRP A 478 -0.59 7.55 1.64
N GLY A 479 0.22 7.56 2.69
CA GLY A 479 -0.14 7.57 4.09
C GLY A 479 -0.38 8.95 4.70
N ASP A 480 -0.48 10.02 3.91
CA ASP A 480 -0.55 11.37 4.47
C ASP A 480 -1.58 11.46 5.59
N ASP A 481 -1.16 11.96 6.75
CA ASP A 481 -2.00 12.16 7.92
C ASP A 481 -2.64 10.85 8.48
N LEU A 482 -2.06 9.68 8.19
CA LEU A 482 -2.60 8.36 8.55
C LEU A 482 -1.67 7.48 9.38
N GLY A 483 -0.65 8.03 10.05
CA GLY A 483 0.53 7.31 10.56
C GLY A 483 0.37 6.00 11.39
N TRP A 484 -0.84 5.60 11.77
CA TRP A 484 -1.13 4.31 12.39
C TRP A 484 -2.31 3.55 11.79
N ALA A 485 -2.75 3.90 10.58
CA ALA A 485 -3.81 3.19 9.88
C ALA A 485 -3.44 1.73 9.64
N GLU A 486 -4.46 0.87 9.55
CA GLU A 486 -4.26 -0.52 9.17
C GLU A 486 -3.86 -0.57 7.68
N GLY A 487 -2.65 -1.05 7.37
CA GLY A 487 -2.22 -1.20 5.95
C GLY A 487 -3.22 -2.02 5.10
N GLN A 488 -3.88 -3.02 5.68
CA GLN A 488 -4.93 -3.77 4.98
C GLN A 488 -6.20 -2.94 4.71
N TRP A 489 -6.51 -1.94 5.55
CA TRP A 489 -7.58 -0.98 5.29
C TRP A 489 -7.22 -0.05 4.12
N LEU A 490 -5.99 0.48 4.08
CA LEU A 490 -5.49 1.24 2.93
C LEU A 490 -5.57 0.40 1.64
N GLU A 491 -5.14 -0.86 1.73
CA GLU A 491 -5.28 -1.82 0.64
C GLU A 491 -6.72 -1.97 0.17
N SER A 492 -7.69 -2.07 1.10
CA SER A 492 -9.12 -2.19 0.77
C SER A 492 -9.68 -1.00 -0.01
N LEU A 493 -9.12 0.20 0.20
CA LEU A 493 -9.47 1.41 -0.57
C LEU A 493 -8.84 1.40 -1.96
N SER A 494 -7.70 0.72 -2.11
CA SER A 494 -6.87 0.73 -3.31
C SER A 494 -7.19 -0.41 -4.28
N ILE A 495 -7.82 -1.51 -3.84
CA ILE A 495 -8.02 -2.71 -4.67
C ILE A 495 -8.81 -2.44 -5.95
N MET A 496 -9.87 -1.64 -5.84
CA MET A 496 -10.72 -1.26 -6.98
C MET A 496 -10.01 -0.28 -7.93
N PRO A 497 -9.41 0.82 -7.47
CA PRO A 497 -8.53 1.63 -8.32
C PRO A 497 -7.38 0.86 -8.96
N ARG A 498 -6.73 -0.05 -8.23
CA ARG A 498 -5.59 -0.83 -8.72
C ARG A 498 -5.99 -1.75 -9.87
N GLY A 499 -7.11 -2.47 -9.74
CA GLY A 499 -7.62 -3.29 -10.86
C GLY A 499 -7.89 -2.45 -12.11
N ARG A 500 -8.33 -1.20 -11.95
CA ARG A 500 -8.59 -0.30 -13.06
C ARG A 500 -7.29 0.16 -13.72
N VAL A 501 -6.32 0.51 -12.91
CA VAL A 501 -4.97 0.88 -13.35
C VAL A 501 -4.31 -0.31 -14.05
N ALA A 502 -4.39 -1.51 -13.48
CA ALA A 502 -3.86 -2.74 -14.07
C ALA A 502 -4.47 -3.04 -15.45
N ASP A 503 -5.79 -2.88 -15.60
CA ASP A 503 -6.47 -3.03 -16.88
C ASP A 503 -5.92 -2.07 -17.95
N ARG A 504 -5.75 -0.80 -17.58
CA ARG A 504 -5.25 0.24 -18.49
C ARG A 504 -3.75 0.12 -18.76
N GLN A 505 -2.97 -0.41 -17.81
CA GLN A 505 -1.55 -0.71 -17.94
C GLN A 505 -1.33 -1.85 -18.94
N TRP A 506 -2.15 -2.90 -18.85
CA TRP A 506 -2.09 -4.01 -19.80
C TRP A 506 -2.67 -3.62 -21.17
N ASN A 507 -3.75 -2.83 -21.20
CA ASN A 507 -4.43 -2.40 -22.42
C ASN A 507 -4.62 -0.89 -22.44
N THR A 508 -3.88 -0.23 -23.34
CA THR A 508 -3.80 1.23 -23.43
C THR A 508 -4.96 1.88 -24.18
N ARG A 509 -5.89 1.10 -24.74
CA ARG A 509 -7.15 1.61 -25.31
C ARG A 509 -8.14 2.10 -24.24
N PRO A 510 -8.66 3.34 -24.34
CA PRO A 510 -9.73 3.81 -23.46
C PRO A 510 -10.95 2.88 -23.46
N ARG A 511 -11.57 2.74 -22.29
CA ARG A 511 -12.78 1.94 -22.09
C ARG A 511 -14.03 2.76 -22.37
N THR A 512 -15.00 2.13 -23.02
CA THR A 512 -16.34 2.70 -23.22
C THR A 512 -17.11 2.81 -21.90
N GLN A 513 -18.22 3.56 -21.88
CA GLN A 513 -19.08 3.64 -20.70
C GLN A 513 -19.62 2.26 -20.27
N THR A 514 -19.95 1.40 -21.23
CA THR A 514 -20.42 0.03 -20.97
C THR A 514 -19.34 -0.83 -20.33
N GLU A 515 -18.11 -0.81 -20.87
CA GLU A 515 -16.96 -1.52 -20.29
C GLU A 515 -16.61 -0.98 -18.89
N TYR A 516 -16.70 0.33 -18.69
CA TYR A 516 -16.52 0.94 -17.38
C TYR A 516 -17.56 0.43 -16.36
N ALA A 517 -18.85 0.41 -16.75
CA ALA A 517 -19.96 -0.03 -15.90
C ALA A 517 -19.89 -1.53 -15.53
N ALA A 518 -19.37 -2.37 -16.42
CA ALA A 518 -19.23 -3.82 -16.18
C ALA A 518 -18.06 -4.19 -15.26
N TYR A 519 -17.11 -3.29 -15.06
CA TYR A 519 -15.87 -3.57 -14.33
C TYR A 519 -16.06 -4.01 -12.89
N GLU A 520 -16.96 -3.36 -12.16
CA GLU A 520 -17.15 -3.68 -10.75
C GLU A 520 -17.69 -5.10 -10.59
N ALA A 521 -18.65 -5.49 -11.42
CA ALA A 521 -19.12 -6.86 -11.50
C ALA A 521 -18.00 -7.84 -11.91
N THR A 522 -17.11 -7.44 -12.83
CA THR A 522 -15.95 -8.24 -13.24
C THR A 522 -15.00 -8.48 -12.06
N MET A 523 -14.59 -7.41 -11.36
CA MET A 523 -13.73 -7.46 -10.17
C MET A 523 -14.35 -8.31 -9.06
N GLN A 524 -15.66 -8.18 -8.82
CA GLN A 524 -16.38 -8.99 -7.84
C GLN A 524 -16.40 -10.48 -8.24
N THR A 525 -16.54 -10.77 -9.54
CA THR A 525 -16.54 -12.14 -10.07
C THR A 525 -15.19 -12.80 -9.90
N ILE A 526 -14.10 -12.16 -10.35
CA ILE A 526 -12.76 -12.76 -10.27
C ILE A 526 -12.21 -12.78 -8.83
N GLY A 527 -12.68 -11.86 -8.00
CA GLY A 527 -12.28 -11.69 -6.60
C GLY A 527 -10.79 -11.37 -6.43
N THR A 528 -10.24 -11.85 -5.32
CA THR A 528 -8.84 -11.62 -4.94
C THR A 528 -7.92 -12.75 -5.35
N ALA A 529 -6.62 -12.45 -5.37
CA ALA A 529 -5.58 -13.41 -5.70
C ALA A 529 -5.58 -14.65 -4.77
N PRO A 530 -5.14 -15.83 -5.26
CA PRO A 530 -4.87 -16.98 -4.40
C PRO A 530 -3.95 -16.61 -3.23
N GLY A 531 -4.36 -16.97 -2.01
CA GLY A 531 -3.61 -16.66 -0.78
C GLY A 531 -3.74 -15.22 -0.27
N TYR A 532 -4.56 -14.39 -0.90
CA TYR A 532 -4.92 -13.07 -0.38
C TYR A 532 -5.76 -13.21 0.90
N THR A 533 -5.33 -12.60 1.99
CA THR A 533 -6.00 -12.73 3.29
C THR A 533 -7.00 -11.62 3.59
N GLY A 534 -6.79 -10.42 3.02
CA GLY A 534 -7.66 -9.27 3.20
C GLY A 534 -7.62 -8.68 4.60
N VAL A 535 -8.51 -7.72 4.85
CA VAL A 535 -8.60 -7.04 6.15
C VAL A 535 -8.90 -8.06 7.25
N GLN A 536 -7.95 -8.20 8.17
CA GLN A 536 -8.21 -8.90 9.42
C GLN A 536 -8.79 -7.93 10.43
N GLN A 537 -9.98 -8.26 10.94
CA GLN A 537 -10.55 -7.55 12.08
C GLN A 537 -9.64 -7.72 13.31
N PRO A 538 -9.53 -6.71 14.18
CA PRO A 538 -8.74 -6.83 15.39
C PRO A 538 -9.26 -8.01 16.23
N ASN A 539 -8.36 -8.66 16.96
CA ASN A 539 -8.75 -9.67 17.95
C ASN A 539 -9.71 -9.00 18.94
N THR A 540 -10.84 -9.64 19.21
CA THR A 540 -11.83 -9.13 20.15
C THR A 540 -11.23 -9.11 21.56
N THR A 541 -10.94 -7.95 22.15
CA THR A 541 -10.80 -7.87 23.61
C THR A 541 -12.19 -7.99 24.21
N THR A 542 -12.52 -9.22 24.61
CA THR A 542 -13.77 -9.56 25.29
C THR A 542 -13.59 -9.42 26.79
N ASN A 543 -14.71 -9.36 27.53
CA ASN A 543 -14.87 -9.19 29.00
C ASN A 543 -15.39 -7.80 29.42
N ALA A 544 -16.30 -7.20 28.63
CA ALA A 544 -16.87 -5.87 28.92
C ALA A 544 -15.82 -4.75 29.03
N ARG A 545 -14.67 -4.94 28.39
CA ARG A 545 -13.60 -3.95 28.26
C ARG A 545 -13.64 -3.32 26.87
N PRO A 546 -13.23 -2.04 26.73
CA PRO A 546 -13.11 -1.44 25.42
C PRO A 546 -11.97 -2.08 24.62
N ILE A 547 -12.16 -2.14 23.31
CA ILE A 547 -11.14 -2.49 22.30
C ILE A 547 -10.31 -1.27 21.90
N HIS A 548 -10.84 -0.06 22.09
CA HIS A 548 -10.10 1.19 21.97
C HIS A 548 -10.56 2.11 23.09
N GLN A 549 -9.62 2.70 23.79
CA GLN A 549 -9.88 3.68 24.83
C GLN A 549 -9.05 4.92 24.55
N TYR A 550 -9.74 5.98 24.14
CA TYR A 550 -9.11 7.25 23.81
C TYR A 550 -9.20 8.21 25.01
N VAL A 551 -8.04 8.51 25.60
CA VAL A 551 -7.92 9.56 26.62
C VAL A 551 -7.18 10.77 26.07
N MET A 552 -7.61 11.95 26.49
CA MET A 552 -7.12 13.24 25.98
C MET A 552 -6.06 13.85 26.92
N ASP A 553 -5.06 13.06 27.33
CA ASP A 553 -4.05 13.39 28.36
C ASP A 553 -2.66 13.72 27.74
N PRO A 554 -1.86 14.67 28.29
CA PRO A 554 -0.50 14.99 27.83
C PRO A 554 0.62 13.93 28.03
N GLU A 555 0.47 12.87 28.83
CA GLU A 555 1.62 11.97 29.11
C GLU A 555 1.87 10.90 28.03
N PHE A 556 2.89 11.15 27.19
CA PHE A 556 3.48 10.13 26.31
C PHE A 556 4.40 9.16 27.08
N PRO A 557 4.46 7.88 26.67
CA PRO A 557 5.56 7.00 27.07
C PRO A 557 6.91 7.59 26.63
N ARG A 558 7.91 7.52 27.50
CA ARG A 558 9.30 7.87 27.14
C ARG A 558 9.81 6.90 26.08
N GLY A 559 10.40 7.41 24.99
CA GLY A 559 11.10 6.61 23.98
C GLY A 559 10.43 6.49 22.61
N THR A 560 9.23 7.04 22.42
CA THR A 560 8.65 7.18 21.07
C THR A 560 9.30 8.36 20.36
N TYR A 561 10.11 8.10 19.33
CA TYR A 561 10.72 9.14 18.50
C TYR A 561 9.62 10.06 17.93
N ASP A 562 9.63 11.31 18.39
CA ASP A 562 8.82 12.42 17.90
C ASP A 562 9.79 13.52 17.47
N ALA A 563 9.59 14.01 16.26
CA ALA A 563 10.46 15.00 15.65
C ALA A 563 10.25 16.35 16.33
N HIS A 564 10.99 16.56 17.42
CA HIS A 564 11.51 17.82 17.99
C HIS A 564 10.67 19.11 18.04
N THR A 565 9.34 19.12 17.92
CA THR A 565 8.55 20.34 18.20
C THR A 565 7.42 20.14 19.20
N SER A 566 7.27 21.11 20.11
CA SER A 566 6.15 21.20 21.06
C SER A 566 4.77 21.35 20.39
N ASN A 567 4.76 21.63 19.08
CA ASN A 567 3.56 21.92 18.30
C ASN A 567 2.95 20.67 17.65
N ASN A 568 3.69 19.57 17.56
CA ASN A 568 3.28 18.32 16.89
C ASN A 568 2.92 17.17 17.85
N ARG A 569 2.67 17.49 19.13
CA ARG A 569 2.30 16.50 20.15
C ARG A 569 1.02 15.77 19.77
N ARG A 570 1.12 14.44 19.62
CA ARG A 570 0.01 13.53 19.28
C ARG A 570 -1.14 13.76 20.28
N GLY A 571 -2.38 13.84 19.77
CA GLY A 571 -3.47 14.40 20.56
C GLY A 571 -4.28 13.39 21.37
N ILE A 572 -4.22 12.12 21.00
CA ILE A 572 -5.08 11.08 21.55
C ILE A 572 -4.20 9.86 21.83
N ILE A 573 -4.28 9.35 23.06
CA ILE A 573 -3.63 8.10 23.44
C ILE A 573 -4.68 7.00 23.34
N ASP A 574 -4.43 5.99 22.51
CA ASP A 574 -5.15 4.71 22.60
C ASP A 574 -4.51 3.89 23.74
N ARG A 575 -5.22 3.78 24.87
CA ARG A 575 -4.72 3.10 26.08
C ARG A 575 -4.88 1.59 26.01
N CYS A 576 -5.88 1.12 25.27
CA CYS A 576 -6.17 -0.31 25.12
C CYS A 576 -5.74 -0.73 23.72
N ASP A 577 -4.42 -0.84 23.58
CA ASP A 577 -3.68 -1.13 22.36
C ASP A 577 -3.98 -2.53 21.79
N LEU A 578 -4.64 -2.54 20.64
CA LEU A 578 -4.79 -3.74 19.79
C LEU A 578 -4.07 -3.63 18.45
N SER A 579 -3.12 -2.70 18.32
CA SER A 579 -2.47 -2.26 17.08
C SER A 579 -3.41 -1.60 16.07
N GLY A 580 -3.00 -0.46 15.49
CA GLY A 580 -3.54 0.02 14.22
C GLY A 580 -4.60 1.14 14.26
N MET A 581 -4.73 1.89 15.36
CA MET A 581 -5.56 3.11 15.40
C MET A 581 -4.99 4.14 16.38
N THR A 582 -4.08 4.98 15.92
CA THR A 582 -3.73 6.23 16.63
C THR A 582 -3.73 7.35 15.61
N PRO A 583 -4.62 8.35 15.72
CA PRO A 583 -4.79 9.29 14.64
C PRO A 583 -3.60 10.26 14.52
N LEU A 584 -3.23 10.57 13.27
CA LEU A 584 -2.51 11.79 12.93
C LEU A 584 -3.53 12.86 12.47
N PHE A 585 -3.15 14.12 12.61
CA PHE A 585 -4.02 15.30 12.68
C PHE A 585 -4.84 15.61 11.41
N VAL A 586 -6.04 16.18 11.60
CA VAL A 586 -6.57 17.25 10.72
C VAL A 586 -7.34 18.27 11.58
N SER A 587 -6.65 19.29 12.12
CA SER A 587 -7.27 20.48 12.75
C SER A 587 -8.06 20.25 14.05
N THR A 588 -7.35 19.95 15.14
CA THR A 588 -7.88 19.94 16.52
C THR A 588 -6.90 20.62 17.47
N ARG A 589 -7.38 21.14 18.61
CA ARG A 589 -6.54 21.72 19.66
C ARG A 589 -6.83 21.13 21.04
N SER A 590 -5.79 21.00 21.86
CA SER A 590 -5.95 20.70 23.28
C SER A 590 -6.46 21.93 24.03
N ALA A 591 -7.34 21.72 25.01
CA ALA A 591 -7.75 22.73 25.97
C ALA A 591 -7.94 22.11 27.35
N THR A 592 -7.88 22.93 28.39
CA THR A 592 -8.29 22.55 29.74
C THR A 592 -9.71 23.03 29.99
N ASP A 593 -10.61 22.12 30.36
CA ASP A 593 -11.96 22.39 30.83
C ASP A 593 -12.01 22.20 32.37
N PRO A 594 -12.60 23.13 33.15
CA PRO A 594 -12.62 23.05 34.61
C PRO A 594 -13.28 21.78 35.17
N ASP A 595 -14.28 21.24 34.47
CA ASP A 595 -15.08 20.11 34.97
C ASP A 595 -14.52 18.76 34.52
N LYS A 596 -13.77 18.75 33.41
CA LYS A 596 -13.33 17.53 32.73
C LYS A 596 -11.81 17.40 32.60
N GLY A 597 -11.04 18.42 32.96
CA GLY A 597 -9.58 18.42 32.79
C GLY A 597 -9.18 18.64 31.34
N GLN A 598 -8.25 17.84 30.82
CA GLN A 598 -7.80 17.99 29.43
C GLN A 598 -8.85 17.47 28.45
N VAL A 599 -9.12 18.25 27.40
CA VAL A 599 -10.14 17.97 26.39
C VAL A 599 -9.63 18.29 24.99
N LYS A 600 -10.34 17.77 23.97
CA LYS A 600 -10.07 18.08 22.57
C LYS A 600 -11.18 18.88 21.92
N VAL A 601 -10.81 20.02 21.34
CA VAL A 601 -11.69 20.91 20.58
C VAL A 601 -11.45 20.67 19.08
N ILE A 602 -12.54 20.50 18.33
CA ILE A 602 -12.51 20.24 16.90
C ILE A 602 -12.66 21.55 16.13
N ASP A 603 -11.72 21.80 15.23
CA ASP A 603 -11.71 23.02 14.43
C ASP A 603 -12.31 22.76 13.03
N SER A 604 -11.81 21.79 12.24
CA SER A 604 -12.40 21.58 10.89
C SER A 604 -12.23 20.20 10.23
N GLY A 605 -11.30 19.34 10.66
CA GLY A 605 -10.98 18.08 9.97
C GLY A 605 -11.10 16.79 10.77
N GLY A 606 -11.14 16.88 12.10
CA GLY A 606 -11.25 15.72 12.99
C GLY A 606 -10.00 14.83 13.00
N TYR A 607 -10.24 13.53 13.17
CA TYR A 607 -9.21 12.49 13.28
C TYR A 607 -9.41 11.42 12.21
N TRP A 608 -8.29 10.98 11.65
CA TRP A 608 -8.26 9.81 10.78
C TRP A 608 -7.69 8.63 11.52
N LEU A 609 -8.48 7.56 11.59
CA LEU A 609 -8.09 6.35 12.30
C LEU A 609 -7.64 5.26 11.34
N GLY A 610 -8.16 5.27 10.11
CA GLY A 610 -7.69 4.40 9.05
C GLY A 610 -7.86 2.90 9.31
N ALA A 611 -8.98 2.52 9.92
CA ALA A 611 -9.32 1.13 10.17
C ALA A 611 -10.65 0.72 9.53
N SER A 612 -10.78 -0.58 9.30
CA SER A 612 -12.00 -1.16 8.73
C SER A 612 -13.14 -1.20 9.73
N ASN A 613 -14.37 -1.18 9.24
CA ASN A 613 -15.54 -1.24 10.12
C ASN A 613 -15.59 -2.54 10.89
N LEU A 614 -16.05 -2.46 12.12
CA LEU A 614 -16.29 -3.65 12.92
C LEU A 614 -17.71 -4.17 12.66
N THR A 615 -17.78 -5.42 12.19
CA THR A 615 -19.03 -6.14 11.95
C THR A 615 -19.52 -6.83 13.22
N GLY A 616 -20.84 -7.03 13.33
CA GLY A 616 -21.47 -7.66 14.49
C GLY A 616 -21.87 -6.66 15.58
N PRO A 617 -22.21 -7.12 16.80
CA PRO A 617 -22.60 -6.25 17.90
C PRO A 617 -21.45 -5.33 18.33
N TRP A 618 -21.78 -4.09 18.72
CA TRP A 618 -20.79 -3.11 19.16
C TRP A 618 -21.39 -2.14 20.17
N SER A 619 -20.53 -1.42 20.87
CA SER A 619 -20.96 -0.27 21.68
C SER A 619 -19.95 0.86 21.63
N VAL A 620 -20.45 2.09 21.69
CA VAL A 620 -19.65 3.30 21.77
C VAL A 620 -20.15 4.12 22.95
N THR A 621 -19.23 4.54 23.81
CA THR A 621 -19.55 5.37 24.96
C THR A 621 -18.62 6.57 25.02
N GLY A 622 -19.10 7.71 25.49
CA GLY A 622 -18.26 8.89 25.57
C GLY A 622 -18.89 10.04 26.34
N THR A 623 -18.09 11.08 26.53
CA THR A 623 -18.51 12.34 27.15
C THR A 623 -18.15 13.48 26.21
N ALA A 624 -19.16 14.22 25.76
CA ALA A 624 -19.02 15.25 24.74
C ALA A 624 -19.81 16.52 25.09
N LYS A 625 -19.37 17.65 24.54
CA LYS A 625 -20.03 18.95 24.55
C LYS A 625 -20.12 19.46 23.12
N VAL A 626 -21.33 19.75 22.64
CA VAL A 626 -21.59 20.09 21.22
C VAL A 626 -22.23 21.47 21.07
N SER A 627 -21.68 22.30 20.18
CA SER A 627 -22.30 23.55 19.69
C SER A 627 -23.11 23.35 18.42
N GLY A 628 -22.83 22.26 17.68
CA GLY A 628 -23.37 22.01 16.35
C GLY A 628 -23.36 20.52 16.02
N THR A 629 -23.67 20.21 14.76
CA THR A 629 -23.75 18.83 14.28
C THR A 629 -22.35 18.29 13.95
N VAL A 630 -21.91 17.26 14.65
CA VAL A 630 -20.60 16.62 14.47
C VAL A 630 -20.77 15.16 14.06
N THR A 631 -19.97 14.70 13.10
CA THR A 631 -19.84 13.26 12.87
C THR A 631 -18.90 12.69 13.92
N LEU A 632 -19.42 11.90 14.86
CA LEU A 632 -18.62 11.24 15.89
C LEU A 632 -17.73 10.16 15.27
N LEU A 633 -18.33 9.25 14.50
CA LEU A 633 -17.64 8.17 13.78
C LEU A 633 -18.18 8.11 12.36
N GLY A 634 -17.30 7.94 11.37
CA GLY A 634 -17.70 7.87 9.98
C GLY A 634 -16.79 6.99 9.12
N GLN A 635 -17.38 6.43 8.07
CA GLN A 635 -16.64 5.86 6.96
C GLN A 635 -16.13 6.95 6.03
N VAL A 636 -15.10 6.63 5.25
CA VAL A 636 -14.48 7.60 4.33
C VAL A 636 -15.46 8.10 3.27
N ASP A 637 -16.39 7.27 2.81
CA ASP A 637 -17.41 7.62 1.82
C ASP A 637 -18.69 8.24 2.44
N SER A 638 -18.71 8.40 3.77
CA SER A 638 -19.85 8.94 4.52
C SER A 638 -21.17 8.15 4.39
N THR A 639 -21.15 6.93 3.84
CA THR A 639 -22.34 6.07 3.73
C THR A 639 -22.83 5.62 5.10
N ASN A 640 -21.88 5.32 5.98
CA ASN A 640 -22.11 4.90 7.35
C ASN A 640 -21.48 5.88 8.33
N ARG A 641 -22.30 6.43 9.23
CA ARG A 641 -21.83 7.38 10.26
C ARG A 641 -22.75 7.48 11.47
N VAL A 642 -22.18 7.93 12.57
CA VAL A 642 -22.86 8.35 13.80
C VAL A 642 -22.68 9.85 13.94
N THR A 643 -23.78 10.59 14.11
CA THR A 643 -23.76 12.04 14.26
C THR A 643 -24.31 12.44 15.62
N LEU A 644 -23.65 13.37 16.30
CA LEU A 644 -24.14 14.02 17.51
C LEU A 644 -24.49 15.48 17.21
N SER A 645 -25.54 16.00 17.81
CA SER A 645 -25.90 17.41 17.73
C SER A 645 -26.66 17.86 18.98
N PRO A 646 -26.86 19.17 19.19
CA PRO A 646 -27.67 19.67 20.29
C PRO A 646 -29.11 19.12 20.29
N THR A 647 -29.70 18.91 19.11
CA THR A 647 -31.12 18.58 18.97
C THR A 647 -31.40 17.13 18.64
N ASP A 648 -30.44 16.42 18.05
CA ASP A 648 -30.61 15.02 17.65
C ASP A 648 -29.29 14.22 17.63
N VAL A 649 -29.41 12.93 17.90
CA VAL A 649 -28.40 11.93 17.56
C VAL A 649 -28.92 11.14 16.38
N THR A 650 -28.07 10.87 15.39
CA THR A 650 -28.47 10.08 14.21
C THR A 650 -27.47 8.98 13.90
N VAL A 651 -27.99 7.88 13.38
CA VAL A 651 -27.20 6.83 12.73
C VAL A 651 -27.57 6.76 11.27
N ARG A 652 -26.57 6.70 10.39
CA ARG A 652 -26.75 6.54 8.96
C ARG A 652 -26.13 5.22 8.53
N TRP A 653 -26.89 4.42 7.80
CA TRP A 653 -26.44 3.17 7.21
C TRP A 653 -26.99 3.03 5.79
N ASN A 654 -26.14 2.65 4.83
CA ASN A 654 -26.49 2.50 3.41
C ASN A 654 -27.27 3.72 2.86
N GLY A 655 -26.90 4.93 3.29
CA GLY A 655 -27.53 6.17 2.86
C GLY A 655 -28.86 6.51 3.55
N VAL A 656 -29.39 5.62 4.39
CA VAL A 656 -30.61 5.85 5.18
C VAL A 656 -30.22 6.40 6.54
N THR A 657 -30.80 7.54 6.93
CA THR A 657 -30.59 8.16 8.24
C THR A 657 -31.77 7.84 9.16
N GLN A 658 -31.46 7.38 10.37
CA GLN A 658 -32.40 7.18 11.46
C GLN A 658 -32.14 8.22 12.55
N SER A 659 -33.23 8.80 13.05
CA SER A 659 -33.24 9.85 14.09
C SER A 659 -33.72 9.26 15.42
N PHE A 660 -33.08 9.67 16.51
CA PHE A 660 -33.54 9.35 17.87
C PHE A 660 -34.47 10.43 18.44
N GLY A 661 -34.56 11.61 17.78
CA GLY A 661 -35.43 12.71 18.17
C GLY A 661 -34.97 13.47 19.43
N ARG A 662 -33.77 13.18 19.94
CA ARG A 662 -33.18 13.82 21.12
C ARG A 662 -31.67 13.91 20.96
N GLY A 663 -31.12 15.11 21.19
CA GLY A 663 -29.69 15.40 21.15
C GLY A 663 -29.07 15.62 22.52
N LEU A 664 -27.82 16.08 22.54
CA LEU A 664 -27.00 16.25 23.75
C LEU A 664 -27.27 17.56 24.51
N GLY A 665 -28.07 18.47 23.95
CA GLY A 665 -28.16 19.84 24.44
C GLY A 665 -27.00 20.70 23.95
N SER A 666 -27.26 22.00 23.75
CA SER A 666 -26.26 22.93 23.22
C SER A 666 -25.30 23.35 24.32
N GLU A 667 -24.00 23.25 24.08
CA GLU A 667 -22.93 23.67 25.00
C GLU A 667 -23.01 23.04 26.41
N GLN A 668 -23.63 21.86 26.50
CA GLN A 668 -23.72 21.08 27.73
C GLN A 668 -22.89 19.82 27.63
N TRP A 669 -22.21 19.46 28.72
CA TRP A 669 -21.58 18.16 28.84
C TRP A 669 -22.66 17.09 28.99
N ALA A 670 -22.66 16.11 28.09
CA ALA A 670 -23.54 14.95 28.14
C ALA A 670 -22.72 13.67 28.02
N ASP A 671 -23.10 12.66 28.81
CA ASP A 671 -22.63 11.30 28.62
C ASP A 671 -23.54 10.58 27.64
N PHE A 672 -22.97 9.85 26.68
CA PHE A 672 -23.75 9.08 25.72
C PHE A 672 -23.27 7.63 25.67
N ALA A 673 -24.21 6.73 25.38
CA ALA A 673 -23.92 5.35 25.00
C ALA A 673 -24.81 4.93 23.82
N LEU A 674 -24.18 4.34 22.80
CA LEU A 674 -24.84 3.69 21.68
C LEU A 674 -24.51 2.21 21.74
N THR A 675 -25.53 1.35 21.72
CA THR A 675 -25.35 -0.11 21.71
C THR A 675 -26.06 -0.70 20.49
N SER A 676 -25.38 -1.57 19.75
CA SER A 676 -25.92 -2.27 18.59
C SER A 676 -25.88 -3.78 18.77
N ASP A 677 -26.95 -4.47 18.37
CA ASP A 677 -26.96 -5.92 18.16
C ASP A 677 -26.75 -6.36 16.71
N GLY A 678 -26.45 -5.40 15.82
CA GLY A 678 -26.31 -5.63 14.40
C GLY A 678 -27.59 -5.43 13.59
N SER A 679 -28.75 -5.23 14.24
CA SER A 679 -30.03 -4.93 13.58
C SER A 679 -30.73 -3.69 14.15
N THR A 680 -30.42 -3.37 15.40
CA THR A 680 -31.02 -2.26 16.15
C THR A 680 -29.92 -1.52 16.89
N VAL A 681 -29.96 -0.18 16.85
CA VAL A 681 -29.10 0.70 17.65
C VAL A 681 -29.94 1.36 18.74
N THR A 682 -29.48 1.31 19.99
CA THR A 682 -30.14 1.94 21.14
C THR A 682 -29.28 3.09 21.68
N LEU A 683 -29.92 4.23 21.94
CA LEU A 683 -29.27 5.41 22.51
C LEU A 683 -29.62 5.57 23.99
N TYR A 684 -28.59 5.88 24.77
CA TYR A 684 -28.67 6.35 26.14
C TYR A 684 -28.00 7.72 26.25
N LEU A 685 -28.64 8.64 26.97
CA LEU A 685 -28.09 9.96 27.30
C LEU A 685 -28.18 10.15 28.81
N ASP A 686 -27.05 10.50 29.44
CA ASP A 686 -26.92 10.71 30.89
C ASP A 686 -27.45 9.55 31.75
N GLY A 687 -27.32 8.32 31.22
CA GLY A 687 -27.77 7.08 31.84
C GLY A 687 -29.23 6.70 31.53
N GLU A 688 -30.02 7.59 30.92
CA GLU A 688 -31.40 7.34 30.54
C GLU A 688 -31.50 6.74 29.13
N ARG A 689 -32.31 5.69 28.96
CA ARG A 689 -32.61 5.16 27.63
C ARG A 689 -33.52 6.13 26.87
N VAL A 690 -33.02 6.66 25.75
CA VAL A 690 -33.77 7.55 24.87
C VAL A 690 -34.69 6.76 23.95
N GLY A 691 -34.17 5.73 23.29
CA GLY A 691 -34.91 4.96 22.29
C GLY A 691 -34.04 4.02 21.49
N SER A 692 -34.65 3.33 20.53
CA SER A 692 -33.97 2.42 19.60
C SER A 692 -34.45 2.66 18.18
N VAL A 693 -33.57 2.47 17.21
CA VAL A 693 -33.86 2.55 15.78
C VAL A 693 -33.35 1.30 15.07
N THR A 694 -34.07 0.85 14.03
CA THR A 694 -33.62 -0.26 13.18
C THR A 694 -32.48 0.22 12.29
N SER A 695 -31.33 -0.43 12.39
CA SER A 695 -30.13 -0.09 11.62
C SER A 695 -29.14 -1.25 11.67
N GLU A 696 -28.64 -1.65 10.50
CA GLU A 696 -27.55 -2.64 10.35
C GLU A 696 -26.18 -1.96 10.29
N LEU A 697 -26.04 -0.78 10.92
CA LEU A 697 -24.81 -0.02 10.96
C LEU A 697 -23.67 -0.89 11.54
N THR A 698 -22.70 -1.28 10.72
CA THR A 698 -21.38 -1.72 11.19
C THR A 698 -20.64 -0.53 11.80
N LEU A 699 -19.93 -0.72 12.91
CA LEU A 699 -19.25 0.38 13.59
C LEU A 699 -18.19 1.05 12.68
N PRO A 700 -18.35 2.32 12.32
CA PRO A 700 -17.36 3.03 11.51
C PRO A 700 -16.07 3.28 12.28
N ARG A 701 -14.92 2.97 11.67
CA ARG A 701 -13.58 3.15 12.29
C ARG A 701 -12.57 3.88 11.38
N SER A 702 -13.05 4.59 10.35
CA SER A 702 -12.15 5.27 9.41
C SER A 702 -11.87 6.72 9.80
N ARG A 703 -12.91 7.46 10.18
CA ARG A 703 -12.84 8.88 10.59
C ARG A 703 -13.58 9.07 11.91
N MET A 704 -13.11 10.05 12.66
CA MET A 704 -13.70 10.42 13.94
C MET A 704 -13.76 11.94 14.08
N LEU A 705 -14.83 12.46 14.69
CA LEU A 705 -14.96 13.86 15.11
C LEU A 705 -14.77 14.92 13.99
N TYR A 706 -15.50 14.82 12.88
CA TYR A 706 -15.38 15.77 11.76
C TYR A 706 -16.72 16.43 11.39
N GLY A 707 -16.66 17.61 10.76
CA GLY A 707 -17.83 18.26 10.13
C GLY A 707 -18.37 19.54 10.78
N ALA A 708 -18.00 19.91 12.01
CA ALA A 708 -18.36 21.20 12.60
C ALA A 708 -17.33 21.73 13.61
N THR A 709 -17.18 23.06 13.64
CA THR A 709 -16.35 23.83 14.59
C THR A 709 -17.00 23.88 15.98
N GLY A 710 -16.21 23.72 17.05
CA GLY A 710 -16.66 24.01 18.43
C GLY A 710 -17.20 22.84 19.24
N THR A 711 -17.10 21.61 18.72
CA THR A 711 -17.37 20.40 19.53
C THR A 711 -16.15 20.05 20.38
N THR A 712 -16.41 19.62 21.61
CA THR A 712 -15.39 19.19 22.57
C THR A 712 -15.63 17.75 23.03
N LEU A 713 -14.60 16.90 22.97
CA LEU A 713 -14.63 15.52 23.48
C LEU A 713 -13.68 15.38 24.68
N ALA A 714 -14.15 14.75 25.75
CA ALA A 714 -13.33 14.43 26.92
C ALA A 714 -12.80 12.98 26.90
N ALA A 715 -13.62 12.02 26.44
CA ALA A 715 -13.24 10.63 26.33
C ALA A 715 -14.16 9.86 25.37
N LEU A 716 -13.63 8.80 24.76
CA LEU A 716 -14.37 7.87 23.89
C LEU A 716 -13.87 6.43 24.11
N ASP A 717 -14.81 5.52 24.35
CA ASP A 717 -14.56 4.10 24.46
C ASP A 717 -15.34 3.35 23.39
N ILE A 718 -14.68 2.39 22.74
CA ILE A 718 -15.27 1.53 21.71
C ILE A 718 -15.19 0.08 22.16
N TYR A 719 -16.27 -0.68 22.01
CA TYR A 719 -16.38 -2.09 22.38
C TYR A 719 -16.75 -2.96 21.18
N ALA A 720 -16.09 -4.12 21.03
CA ALA A 720 -16.47 -5.16 20.05
C ALA A 720 -17.67 -6.03 20.48
N GLN A 721 -18.43 -5.58 21.47
CA GLN A 721 -19.59 -6.27 22.01
C GLN A 721 -20.69 -5.26 22.35
N ARG A 722 -21.92 -5.75 22.39
CA ARG A 722 -23.05 -4.99 22.92
C ARG A 722 -22.95 -4.93 24.44
N LEU A 723 -22.93 -3.73 25.02
CA LEU A 723 -23.12 -3.52 26.45
C LEU A 723 -24.56 -3.83 26.85
N THR A 724 -24.76 -4.37 28.06
CA THR A 724 -26.11 -4.53 28.63
C THR A 724 -26.74 -3.16 28.91
N ALA A 725 -28.06 -3.13 29.14
CA ALA A 725 -28.73 -1.89 29.51
C ALA A 725 -28.14 -1.27 30.78
N ASP A 726 -27.85 -2.07 31.80
CA ASP A 726 -27.24 -1.60 33.04
C ASP A 726 -25.85 -1.02 32.82
N GLN A 727 -25.02 -1.68 31.99
CA GLN A 727 -23.68 -1.20 31.64
C GLN A 727 -23.74 0.11 30.83
N ALA A 728 -24.69 0.24 29.89
CA ALA A 728 -24.87 1.46 29.11
C ALA A 728 -25.40 2.62 29.96
N SER A 729 -26.27 2.32 30.93
CA SER A 729 -26.80 3.31 31.87
C SER A 729 -25.79 3.75 32.94
N SER A 730 -24.82 2.90 33.29
CA SER A 730 -23.82 3.18 34.34
C SER A 730 -22.53 3.83 33.86
N VAL A 731 -22.37 4.09 32.55
CA VAL A 731 -21.20 4.74 31.94
C VAL A 731 -20.78 6.03 32.67
N ARG A 732 -21.73 6.74 33.28
CA ARG A 732 -21.50 7.96 34.06
C ARG A 732 -20.72 7.75 35.37
N THR A 733 -20.88 6.62 36.03
CA THR A 733 -20.41 6.40 37.42
C THR A 733 -19.46 5.22 37.58
N GLN A 734 -19.51 4.27 36.64
CA GLN A 734 -18.67 3.09 36.60
C GLN A 734 -18.20 2.88 35.16
N ARG A 735 -17.42 3.85 34.65
CA ARG A 735 -16.57 3.52 33.50
C ARG A 735 -15.74 2.32 33.96
N PRO A 736 -15.79 1.18 33.28
CA PRO A 736 -14.90 0.07 33.61
C PRO A 736 -13.48 0.65 33.61
N GLU A 737 -12.82 0.73 34.76
CA GLU A 737 -11.41 1.11 34.80
C GLU A 737 -10.67 0.04 34.01
N ALA A 738 -10.38 0.37 32.75
CA ALA A 738 -9.58 -0.48 31.91
C ALA A 738 -8.14 -0.30 32.38
N VAL A 739 -7.75 -1.05 33.40
CA VAL A 739 -6.35 -1.45 33.52
C VAL A 739 -6.11 -2.37 32.33
N CYS A 740 -5.85 -1.78 31.15
CA CYS A 740 -5.33 -2.46 29.99
C CYS A 740 -4.04 -3.15 30.50
N ALA A 741 -3.89 -4.45 30.29
CA ALA A 741 -2.74 -5.18 30.82
C ALA A 741 -1.48 -4.41 30.39
N THR A 742 -0.68 -3.96 31.35
CA THR A 742 0.61 -3.32 31.04
C THR A 742 1.37 -4.30 30.15
N TYR A 743 1.87 -3.82 29.01
CA TYR A 743 2.93 -4.53 28.31
C TYR A 743 3.95 -4.97 29.35
N PRO A 744 4.37 -6.26 29.39
CA PRO A 744 5.57 -6.57 30.17
C PRO A 744 6.64 -5.62 29.67
N GLU A 745 7.24 -4.85 30.60
CA GLU A 745 8.37 -3.98 30.28
C GLU A 745 9.29 -4.77 29.35
N ALA A 746 9.59 -4.22 28.17
CA ALA A 746 10.62 -4.78 27.33
C ALA A 746 11.84 -4.99 28.23
N PRO A 747 12.46 -6.19 28.24
CA PRO A 747 13.58 -6.45 29.11
C PRO A 747 14.58 -5.32 28.90
N THR A 748 14.91 -4.62 29.99
CA THR A 748 15.91 -3.55 29.98
C THR A 748 17.12 -4.07 29.24
N LEU A 749 17.42 -3.46 28.09
CA LEU A 749 18.60 -3.82 27.33
C LEU A 749 19.79 -3.68 28.29
N PRO A 750 20.61 -4.72 28.46
CA PRO A 750 21.78 -4.61 29.30
C PRO A 750 22.61 -3.44 28.78
N ALA A 751 23.05 -2.57 29.69
CA ALA A 751 23.91 -1.44 29.37
C ALA A 751 25.04 -1.91 28.43
N PRO A 752 25.38 -1.12 27.40
CA PRO A 752 26.41 -1.51 26.45
C PRO A 752 27.67 -1.89 27.22
N ARG A 753 28.14 -3.14 27.00
CA ARG A 753 29.42 -3.56 27.58
C ARG A 753 30.49 -2.62 27.03
N PRO A 754 31.33 -2.01 27.88
CA PRO A 754 32.48 -1.25 27.39
C PRO A 754 33.31 -2.15 26.48
N ALA A 755 33.68 -1.64 25.31
CA ALA A 755 34.49 -2.35 24.33
C ALA A 755 35.74 -2.89 25.02
N GLY A 756 35.90 -4.21 25.05
CA GLY A 756 37.14 -4.84 25.47
C GLY A 756 38.28 -4.43 24.52
N PRO A 757 39.52 -4.34 25.01
CA PRO A 757 40.65 -3.98 24.16
C PRO A 757 40.82 -5.02 23.03
N PRO A 758 41.26 -4.59 21.84
CA PRO A 758 41.36 -5.46 20.67
C PRO A 758 42.32 -6.63 20.94
N THR A 759 41.81 -7.86 20.85
CA THR A 759 42.64 -9.05 20.83
C THR A 759 43.34 -9.14 19.48
N ARG A 760 44.67 -9.02 19.48
CA ARG A 760 45.51 -9.41 18.34
C ARG A 760 45.48 -10.93 18.19
N SER A 761 44.90 -11.41 17.08
CA SER A 761 45.40 -12.56 16.31
C SER A 761 44.68 -12.62 14.98
#